data_AF-A0A6Y2KUC3-F1
#
_entry.id   AF-A0A6Y2KUC3-F1
#
_cell.length_a   1.000
_cell.length_b   1.000
_cell.length_c   1.000
_cell.angle_alpha   90.00
_cell.angle_beta   90.00
_cell.angle_gamma   90.00
#
_symmetry.space_group_name_H-M   'P 1'
#
loop_
_entity.id
_entity.type
_entity.pdbx_description
1 polymer ?
#
loop_
_entity_poly.entity_id
_entity_poly.type
_entity_poly.pdbx_seq_one_letter_code
_entity_poly.pdbx_strand_id
1 'polypeptide(L)'
;FFANTLALRGDLSGNPSFETLLHRTRQTALEAYENQDVPFERIVEALQPVRDLSRQAIFQVMLALHPQFSDLQMPGISLRAEERLPESAKFDLALELTETRDGLSGQLEYALDLWDKESAEQIVQCLSTLLQSLPDTVECPLSQQPLLTAAGQYQLLTEWNNTAEDYPHDQCIASLFEAQAEQTPDALAVYFDGEEIDYRELDRRAEQVASRLVHAGIGPDCVVGLFVERSIEMISGLLGILKSGAAYLPLDTDYPPDRIAYMLEDAQVPVVLTQRRLLARLPETSACCMFIDDETSETALPPRKARNINAHHLAYVIYTSGSTGRPKGVMISHFSILNHLSWMQRTHRLTPDDRVLQNAPVSFDVSVWQLFWPLLNGAGLVVTSPEGHRDLSYLSSLIESSRVTVMHMVPSMLQALVDIVSPHTLRRVRDFIVGGEALPPSLLQDFSQRFDCRLHNQYGPTETSVEVSWHQCSADEDRLVVPIGAPLSNTRLYVLDRYFNLCPVGVPGELYIAGAGLARGYLNRPDITAERFLPDPFSDGQRMYRTGDLARWTARGVLEYLGRIDHQVKIRGFRVETGEIDTCLLAHPGIHQAIVVPWSSEQKPLQLVAYLVLKDPALQTAEVQVHLRRFLPEHMIPAAFVTLGALPLTPNSKVDRKALPPPTFVTRQRQAVPPRTSEEFALCEIWGLLLNCPEVGIEDDFFALGGHSLLAMRMVAMVRARLGVELPLREIFDAPVIVQLASRLAHYQAREEGSSPIGITPRDGNQPLRLSFSQERLWFLDRLVEAGVAYNVPWSLEMRGELQTAALEWAINQVICRHESLRTVFRNSNGTAVQTIVPAENESLVSQSVPEYALDNVLQTVAEYKFELQTGPLYRFRLYRLSAERHVLAFVAHHII
;
A
#
# COMPACT_ATOMS: atom_id res chain seq x y z
N PHE A 1 -24.02 -12.46 35.12
CA PHE A 1 -23.26 -12.93 33.96
C PHE A 1 -22.26 -13.97 34.44
N PHE A 2 -22.13 -15.11 33.77
CA PHE A 2 -21.26 -16.23 34.21
C PHE A 2 -20.31 -16.76 33.13
N ALA A 3 -20.49 -16.37 31.86
CA ALA A 3 -19.50 -16.62 30.82
C ALA A 3 -18.30 -15.67 30.99
N ASN A 4 -17.09 -16.18 30.75
CA ASN A 4 -15.85 -15.42 30.72
C ASN A 4 -15.06 -15.77 29.44
N THR A 5 -14.21 -14.86 28.99
CA THR A 5 -13.55 -14.93 27.69
C THR A 5 -12.06 -15.22 27.83
N LEU A 6 -11.58 -16.31 27.22
CA LEU A 6 -10.19 -16.76 27.31
C LEU A 6 -9.42 -16.42 26.03
N ALA A 7 -8.43 -15.53 26.14
CA ALA A 7 -7.56 -15.17 25.02
C ALA A 7 -6.48 -16.26 24.80
N LEU A 8 -6.77 -17.23 23.94
CA LEU A 8 -5.85 -18.32 23.61
C LEU A 8 -4.79 -17.89 22.58
N ARG A 9 -3.53 -18.24 22.85
CA ARG A 9 -2.39 -17.99 21.94
C ARG A 9 -1.87 -19.30 21.33
N GLY A 10 -2.10 -19.51 20.04
CA GLY A 10 -1.50 -20.62 19.30
C GLY A 10 0.00 -20.44 19.09
N ASP A 11 0.76 -21.55 19.12
CA ASP A 11 2.19 -21.56 18.79
C ASP A 11 2.47 -22.36 17.50
N LEU A 12 2.66 -21.62 16.41
CA LEU A 12 2.99 -22.16 15.08
C LEU A 12 4.52 -22.29 14.86
N SER A 13 5.34 -22.10 15.90
CA SER A 13 6.81 -22.06 15.78
C SER A 13 7.39 -23.39 15.29
N GLY A 14 8.36 -23.30 14.36
CA GLY A 14 9.08 -24.46 13.82
C GLY A 14 8.40 -25.19 12.66
N ASN A 15 7.25 -24.72 12.16
CA ASN A 15 6.44 -25.41 11.14
C ASN A 15 6.04 -26.84 11.57
N PRO A 16 5.31 -26.98 12.70
CA PRO A 16 4.95 -28.28 13.29
C PRO A 16 4.04 -29.12 12.37
N SER A 17 3.88 -30.41 12.65
CA SER A 17 2.76 -31.19 12.08
C SER A 17 1.42 -30.69 12.62
N PHE A 18 0.31 -30.99 11.93
CA PHE A 18 -1.02 -30.64 12.47
C PHE A 18 -1.29 -31.35 13.81
N GLU A 19 -0.87 -32.61 13.95
CA GLU A 19 -0.89 -33.33 15.24
C GLU A 19 -0.12 -32.58 16.35
N THR A 20 1.09 -32.10 16.04
CA THR A 20 1.91 -31.33 17.00
C THR A 20 1.24 -30.00 17.37
N LEU A 21 0.59 -29.32 16.42
CA LEU A 21 -0.20 -28.12 16.71
C LEU A 21 -1.41 -28.47 17.60
N LEU A 22 -2.13 -29.55 17.30
CA LEU A 22 -3.28 -30.00 18.09
C LEU A 22 -2.87 -30.28 19.55
N HIS A 23 -1.72 -30.93 19.77
CA HIS A 23 -1.16 -31.14 21.11
C HIS A 23 -0.78 -29.84 21.83
N ARG A 24 -0.12 -28.89 21.15
CA ARG A 24 0.20 -27.56 21.70
C ARG A 24 -1.07 -26.80 22.09
N THR A 25 -2.03 -26.68 21.17
CA THR A 25 -3.31 -25.98 21.39
C THR A 25 -4.12 -26.61 22.52
N ARG A 26 -4.14 -27.95 22.63
CA ARG A 26 -4.78 -28.65 23.76
C ARG A 26 -4.12 -28.31 25.09
N GLN A 27 -2.78 -28.22 25.14
CA GLN A 27 -2.07 -27.81 26.36
C GLN A 27 -2.42 -26.36 26.73
N THR A 28 -2.31 -25.41 25.80
CA THR A 28 -2.67 -24.00 26.04
C THR A 28 -4.12 -23.83 26.50
N ALA A 29 -5.06 -24.60 25.93
CA ALA A 29 -6.46 -24.57 26.35
C ALA A 29 -6.66 -25.08 27.78
N LEU A 30 -6.01 -26.19 28.16
CA LEU A 30 -6.07 -26.71 29.54
C LEU A 30 -5.47 -25.74 30.56
N GLU A 31 -4.29 -25.17 30.27
CA GLU A 31 -3.64 -24.17 31.12
C GLU A 31 -4.50 -22.90 31.27
N ALA A 32 -5.24 -22.50 30.22
CA ALA A 32 -6.20 -21.41 30.29
C ALA A 32 -7.46 -21.78 31.10
N TYR A 33 -7.98 -23.01 30.98
CA TYR A 33 -9.13 -23.48 31.76
C TYR A 33 -8.83 -23.59 33.26
N GLU A 34 -7.59 -23.91 33.66
CA GLU A 34 -7.16 -23.85 35.07
C GLU A 34 -7.23 -22.43 35.67
N ASN A 35 -7.28 -21.39 34.83
CA ASN A 35 -7.30 -19.98 35.21
C ASN A 35 -8.59 -19.25 34.78
N GLN A 36 -9.64 -19.99 34.41
CA GLN A 36 -10.85 -19.42 33.78
C GLN A 36 -11.68 -18.48 34.67
N ASP A 37 -11.43 -18.46 35.98
CA ASP A 37 -12.09 -17.58 36.94
C ASP A 37 -11.59 -16.12 36.89
N VAL A 38 -10.48 -15.85 36.16
CA VAL A 38 -9.89 -14.50 36.03
C VAL A 38 -10.65 -13.69 34.96
N PRO A 39 -11.37 -12.61 35.31
CA PRO A 39 -12.15 -11.84 34.34
C PRO A 39 -11.26 -11.23 33.25
N PHE A 40 -11.71 -11.29 31.99
CA PHE A 40 -10.97 -10.78 30.83
C PHE A 40 -10.50 -9.32 31.00
N GLU A 41 -11.29 -8.46 31.63
CA GLU A 41 -10.96 -7.06 31.90
C GLU A 41 -9.71 -6.91 32.78
N ARG A 42 -9.48 -7.85 33.71
CA ARG A 42 -8.26 -7.87 34.55
C ARG A 42 -7.02 -8.24 33.74
N ILE A 43 -7.18 -9.06 32.70
CA ILE A 43 -6.09 -9.40 31.77
C ILE A 43 -5.72 -8.16 30.95
N VAL A 44 -6.70 -7.40 30.46
CA VAL A 44 -6.48 -6.13 29.75
C VAL A 44 -5.84 -5.07 30.68
N GLU A 45 -6.29 -4.96 31.93
CA GLU A 45 -5.72 -4.07 32.93
C GLU A 45 -4.25 -4.40 33.27
N ALA A 46 -3.91 -5.68 33.37
CA ALA A 46 -2.57 -6.16 33.70
C ALA A 46 -1.58 -6.09 32.52
N LEU A 47 -2.03 -6.39 31.29
CA LEU A 47 -1.17 -6.36 30.09
C LEU A 47 -0.95 -4.95 29.53
N GLN A 48 -1.83 -3.99 29.84
CA GLN A 48 -1.80 -2.60 29.36
C GLN A 48 -1.49 -2.47 27.84
N PRO A 49 -2.23 -3.19 26.96
CA PRO A 49 -2.02 -3.09 25.52
C PRO A 49 -2.25 -1.66 25.02
N VAL A 50 -1.58 -1.30 23.91
CA VAL A 50 -1.75 0.00 23.26
C VAL A 50 -3.23 0.18 22.90
N ARG A 51 -3.88 1.16 23.52
CA ARG A 51 -5.30 1.44 23.30
C ARG A 51 -5.50 1.98 21.89
N ASP A 52 -6.29 1.26 21.12
CA ASP A 52 -6.76 1.65 19.80
C ASP A 52 -8.29 1.52 19.81
N LEU A 53 -8.99 2.50 19.25
CA LEU A 53 -10.46 2.52 19.24
C LEU A 53 -11.04 1.76 18.03
N SER A 54 -10.19 1.32 17.09
CA SER A 54 -10.60 0.58 15.88
C SER A 54 -10.76 -0.93 16.07
N ARG A 55 -10.26 -1.52 17.17
CA ARG A 55 -10.25 -2.98 17.38
C ARG A 55 -10.24 -3.37 18.85
N GLN A 56 -10.59 -4.62 19.14
CA GLN A 56 -10.47 -5.19 20.48
C GLN A 56 -9.00 -5.34 20.94
N ALA A 57 -8.79 -5.31 22.26
CA ALA A 57 -7.49 -5.00 22.87
C ALA A 57 -6.45 -6.14 22.93
N ILE A 58 -6.87 -7.40 22.75
CA ILE A 58 -5.98 -8.58 22.87
C ILE A 58 -6.13 -9.54 21.69
N PHE A 59 -7.37 -9.81 21.25
CA PHE A 59 -7.70 -10.67 20.12
C PHE A 59 -8.86 -10.06 19.33
N GLN A 60 -9.02 -10.48 18.08
CA GLN A 60 -10.03 -9.94 17.13
C GLN A 60 -10.92 -11.04 16.50
N VAL A 61 -10.55 -12.31 16.69
CA VAL A 61 -11.30 -13.47 16.19
C VAL A 61 -11.80 -14.29 17.37
N MET A 62 -13.10 -14.53 17.43
CA MET A 62 -13.75 -15.39 18.43
C MET A 62 -13.98 -16.80 17.87
N LEU A 63 -13.89 -17.81 18.73
CA LEU A 63 -14.31 -19.19 18.47
C LEU A 63 -15.18 -19.66 19.63
N ALA A 64 -16.41 -20.06 19.35
CA ALA A 64 -17.31 -20.69 20.31
C ALA A 64 -17.67 -22.11 19.85
N LEU A 65 -17.73 -23.05 20.80
CA LEU A 65 -18.17 -24.42 20.58
C LEU A 65 -19.24 -24.78 21.61
N HIS A 66 -20.43 -25.13 21.12
CA HIS A 66 -21.61 -25.41 21.92
C HIS A 66 -22.01 -26.89 21.79
N PRO A 67 -22.44 -27.55 22.88
CA PRO A 67 -23.11 -28.85 22.77
C PRO A 67 -24.52 -28.65 22.18
N GLN A 68 -24.98 -29.58 21.34
CA GLN A 68 -26.37 -29.56 20.86
C GLN A 68 -27.36 -29.71 22.04
N PHE A 69 -28.01 -28.62 22.42
CA PHE A 69 -29.15 -28.66 23.33
C PHE A 69 -30.29 -29.47 22.71
N SER A 70 -30.93 -30.31 23.53
CA SER A 70 -32.10 -31.10 23.11
C SER A 70 -33.38 -30.32 23.36
N ASP A 71 -34.36 -30.42 22.44
CA ASP A 71 -35.73 -29.90 22.64
C ASP A 71 -36.28 -30.37 24.00
N LEU A 72 -36.79 -29.45 24.81
CA LEU A 72 -37.28 -29.80 26.15
C LEU A 72 -38.65 -30.47 26.04
N GLN A 73 -38.66 -31.78 26.22
CA GLN A 73 -39.89 -32.59 26.21
C GLN A 73 -40.56 -32.57 27.59
N MET A 74 -41.75 -31.99 27.66
CA MET A 74 -42.62 -32.02 28.84
C MET A 74 -43.89 -32.85 28.55
N PRO A 75 -44.59 -33.38 29.57
CA PRO A 75 -45.82 -34.14 29.35
C PRO A 75 -46.88 -33.31 28.60
N GLY A 76 -47.10 -33.64 27.33
CA GLY A 76 -48.06 -32.94 26.46
C GLY A 76 -47.57 -31.64 25.80
N ILE A 77 -46.31 -31.23 26.00
CA ILE A 77 -45.73 -30.03 25.34
C ILE A 77 -44.24 -30.25 25.03
N SER A 78 -43.80 -30.03 23.79
CA SER A 78 -42.38 -29.91 23.43
C SER A 78 -41.96 -28.45 23.25
N LEU A 79 -40.83 -28.04 23.83
CA LEU A 79 -40.27 -26.70 23.70
C LEU A 79 -39.03 -26.70 22.80
N ARG A 80 -38.96 -25.77 21.84
CA ARG A 80 -37.80 -25.52 20.99
C ARG A 80 -37.39 -24.05 21.04
N ALA A 81 -36.10 -23.80 21.22
CA ALA A 81 -35.52 -22.47 21.10
C ALA A 81 -35.24 -22.15 19.62
N GLU A 82 -35.49 -20.91 19.22
CA GLU A 82 -35.05 -20.36 17.95
C GLU A 82 -34.03 -19.27 18.23
N GLU A 83 -32.77 -19.52 17.87
CA GLU A 83 -31.71 -18.51 17.93
C GLU A 83 -31.81 -17.62 16.69
N ARG A 84 -32.03 -16.33 16.91
CA ARG A 84 -32.12 -15.31 15.86
C ARG A 84 -30.72 -14.72 15.62
N LEU A 85 -30.32 -14.62 14.35
CA LEU A 85 -29.06 -14.02 13.95
C LEU A 85 -28.90 -12.60 14.54
N PRO A 86 -27.74 -12.25 15.12
CA PRO A 86 -27.47 -10.89 15.56
C PRO A 86 -27.48 -9.90 14.39
N GLU A 87 -28.08 -8.72 14.59
CA GLU A 87 -28.06 -7.62 13.61
C GLU A 87 -26.77 -6.78 13.69
N SER A 88 -25.81 -7.15 14.54
CA SER A 88 -24.51 -6.47 14.70
C SER A 88 -23.40 -7.44 15.14
N ALA A 89 -22.23 -7.32 14.50
CA ALA A 89 -21.05 -8.11 14.84
C ALA A 89 -20.35 -7.60 16.10
N LYS A 90 -19.86 -8.53 16.93
CA LYS A 90 -19.19 -8.24 18.22
C LYS A 90 -17.66 -8.24 18.10
N PHE A 91 -17.14 -8.91 17.09
CA PHE A 91 -15.73 -9.12 16.78
C PHE A 91 -15.51 -8.94 15.27
N ASP A 92 -14.26 -8.75 14.84
CA ASP A 92 -13.90 -8.66 13.42
C ASP A 92 -14.37 -9.93 12.67
N LEU A 93 -14.21 -11.10 13.31
CA LEU A 93 -14.79 -12.40 12.95
C LEU A 93 -15.20 -13.18 14.22
N ALA A 94 -16.30 -13.93 14.18
CA ALA A 94 -16.63 -14.93 15.20
C ALA A 94 -17.18 -16.21 14.57
N LEU A 95 -16.50 -17.34 14.82
CA LEU A 95 -16.93 -18.66 14.38
C LEU A 95 -17.66 -19.37 15.52
N GLU A 96 -18.96 -19.58 15.36
CA GLU A 96 -19.82 -20.25 16.35
C GLU A 96 -20.21 -21.63 15.81
N LEU A 97 -19.82 -22.69 16.52
CA LEU A 97 -20.03 -24.09 16.12
C LEU A 97 -20.87 -24.83 17.17
N THR A 98 -21.75 -25.70 16.71
CA THR A 98 -22.49 -26.67 17.52
C THR A 98 -22.06 -28.09 17.16
N GLU A 99 -21.73 -28.90 18.16
CA GLU A 99 -21.49 -30.34 17.98
C GLU A 99 -22.84 -31.08 17.90
N THR A 100 -23.15 -31.63 16.72
CA THR A 100 -24.36 -32.39 16.44
C THR A 100 -24.03 -33.86 16.17
N ARG A 101 -25.05 -34.73 16.12
CA ARG A 101 -24.88 -36.16 15.81
C ARG A 101 -24.25 -36.45 14.44
N ASP A 102 -24.44 -35.55 13.49
CA ASP A 102 -23.98 -35.71 12.10
C ASP A 102 -22.68 -34.94 11.82
N GLY A 103 -22.12 -34.25 12.83
CA GLY A 103 -20.88 -33.47 12.76
C GLY A 103 -21.00 -32.07 13.34
N LEU A 104 -20.04 -31.20 13.01
CA LEU A 104 -20.07 -29.78 13.39
C LEU A 104 -20.98 -29.00 12.43
N SER A 105 -21.88 -28.19 12.98
CA SER A 105 -22.75 -27.26 12.24
C SER A 105 -22.69 -25.89 12.90
N GLY A 106 -22.66 -24.80 12.13
CA GLY A 106 -22.47 -23.47 12.72
C GLY A 106 -22.42 -22.32 11.71
N GLN A 107 -21.96 -21.16 12.17
CA GLN A 107 -21.99 -19.89 11.45
C GLN A 107 -20.72 -19.06 11.65
N LEU A 108 -20.41 -18.19 10.69
CA LEU A 108 -19.35 -17.20 10.77
C LEU A 108 -20.00 -15.80 10.79
N GLU A 109 -20.01 -15.15 11.96
CA GLU A 109 -20.31 -13.72 12.12
C GLU A 109 -19.07 -12.93 11.66
N TYR A 110 -19.26 -11.82 10.92
CA TYR A 110 -18.17 -10.97 10.43
C TYR A 110 -18.58 -9.50 10.40
N ALA A 111 -17.62 -8.61 10.65
CA ALA A 111 -17.85 -7.17 10.60
C ALA A 111 -17.90 -6.65 9.16
N LEU A 112 -19.05 -6.08 8.75
CA LEU A 112 -19.27 -5.57 7.38
C LEU A 112 -18.35 -4.39 7.00
N ASP A 113 -17.84 -3.65 7.99
CA ASP A 113 -16.86 -2.58 7.78
C ASP A 113 -15.46 -3.11 7.40
N LEU A 114 -15.22 -4.43 7.52
CA LEU A 114 -13.93 -5.09 7.33
C LEU A 114 -13.96 -6.21 6.27
N TRP A 115 -15.10 -6.89 6.10
CA TRP A 115 -15.22 -8.09 5.26
C TRP A 115 -16.46 -8.05 4.36
N ASP A 116 -16.26 -8.35 3.08
CA ASP A 116 -17.35 -8.71 2.17
C ASP A 116 -17.76 -10.19 2.35
N LYS A 117 -18.91 -10.55 1.77
CA LYS A 117 -19.49 -11.89 1.88
C LYS A 117 -18.61 -12.93 1.19
N GLU A 118 -18.04 -12.56 0.05
CA GLU A 118 -17.18 -13.38 -0.79
C GLU A 118 -15.90 -13.78 -0.04
N SER A 119 -15.28 -12.86 0.70
CA SER A 119 -14.14 -13.14 1.58
C SER A 119 -14.50 -14.07 2.73
N ALA A 120 -15.66 -13.87 3.36
CA ALA A 120 -16.15 -14.73 4.43
C ALA A 120 -16.44 -16.17 3.94
N GLU A 121 -17.09 -16.32 2.79
CA GLU A 121 -17.30 -17.62 2.12
C GLU A 121 -15.97 -18.30 1.76
N GLN A 122 -14.99 -17.54 1.29
CA GLN A 122 -13.66 -18.07 0.99
C GLN A 122 -12.92 -18.55 2.25
N ILE A 123 -13.05 -17.86 3.40
CA ILE A 123 -12.49 -18.32 4.69
C ILE A 123 -13.12 -19.66 5.10
N VAL A 124 -14.44 -19.79 5.01
CA VAL A 124 -15.16 -21.04 5.30
C VAL A 124 -14.74 -22.16 4.33
N GLN A 125 -14.54 -21.85 3.04
CA GLN A 125 -14.04 -22.83 2.07
C GLN A 125 -12.59 -23.25 2.36
N CYS A 126 -11.71 -22.35 2.79
CA CYS A 126 -10.33 -22.70 3.17
C CYS A 126 -10.32 -23.61 4.41
N LEU A 127 -11.11 -23.28 5.44
CA LEU A 127 -11.29 -24.11 6.63
C LEU A 127 -11.88 -25.48 6.29
N SER A 128 -12.88 -25.53 5.40
CA SER A 128 -13.50 -26.78 4.96
C SER A 128 -12.51 -27.68 4.22
N THR A 129 -11.69 -27.09 3.33
CA THR A 129 -10.66 -27.82 2.57
C THR A 129 -9.60 -28.41 3.49
N LEU A 130 -9.14 -27.62 4.46
CA LEU A 130 -8.22 -28.07 5.52
C LEU A 130 -8.81 -29.25 6.28
N LEU A 131 -9.98 -29.07 6.90
CA LEU A 131 -10.64 -30.10 7.74
C LEU A 131 -10.91 -31.41 6.99
N GLN A 132 -11.26 -31.34 5.70
CA GLN A 132 -11.47 -32.51 4.85
C GLN A 132 -10.18 -33.28 4.53
N SER A 133 -9.02 -32.61 4.51
CA SER A 133 -7.72 -33.25 4.23
C SER A 133 -7.08 -33.91 5.46
N LEU A 134 -7.38 -33.43 6.67
CA LEU A 134 -6.72 -33.87 7.91
C LEU A 134 -6.62 -35.39 8.11
N PRO A 135 -7.62 -36.23 7.76
CA PRO A 135 -7.49 -37.69 7.90
C PRO A 135 -6.27 -38.29 7.19
N ASP A 136 -5.87 -37.71 6.06
CA ASP A 136 -4.71 -38.14 5.25
C ASP A 136 -3.45 -37.28 5.50
N THR A 137 -3.59 -36.08 6.08
CA THR A 137 -2.50 -35.09 6.20
C THR A 137 -2.09 -34.74 7.64
N VAL A 138 -2.65 -35.34 8.69
CA VAL A 138 -2.44 -34.92 10.10
C VAL A 138 -0.95 -34.90 10.55
N GLU A 139 -0.14 -35.83 10.04
CA GLU A 139 1.31 -35.90 10.32
C GLU A 139 2.13 -34.88 9.50
N CYS A 140 1.57 -34.30 8.43
CA CYS A 140 2.28 -33.37 7.55
C CYS A 140 2.47 -31.99 8.22
N PRO A 141 3.60 -31.30 7.96
CA PRO A 141 3.83 -29.93 8.40
C PRO A 141 2.70 -28.97 8.01
N LEU A 142 2.43 -27.93 8.81
CA LEU A 142 1.41 -26.92 8.51
C LEU A 142 1.58 -26.30 7.10
N SER A 143 2.82 -26.11 6.65
CA SER A 143 3.12 -25.61 5.29
C SER A 143 2.80 -26.58 4.14
N GLN A 144 2.27 -27.77 4.40
CA GLN A 144 1.85 -28.75 3.39
C GLN A 144 0.35 -29.05 3.46
N GLN A 145 -0.38 -28.36 4.35
CA GLN A 145 -1.82 -28.53 4.49
C GLN A 145 -2.58 -27.76 3.39
N PRO A 146 -3.52 -28.39 2.66
CA PRO A 146 -4.22 -27.74 1.56
C PRO A 146 -5.26 -26.72 2.07
N LEU A 147 -5.00 -25.44 1.83
CA LEU A 147 -5.97 -24.36 2.06
C LEU A 147 -6.80 -24.02 0.81
N LEU A 148 -6.31 -24.37 -0.38
CA LEU A 148 -6.96 -24.11 -1.67
C LEU A 148 -7.62 -25.37 -2.22
N THR A 149 -8.83 -25.22 -2.75
CA THR A 149 -9.46 -26.25 -3.58
C THR A 149 -8.71 -26.40 -4.90
N ALA A 150 -8.86 -27.56 -5.58
CA ALA A 150 -8.28 -27.78 -6.90
C ALA A 150 -8.73 -26.71 -7.93
N ALA A 151 -9.96 -26.19 -7.81
CA ALA A 151 -10.45 -25.09 -8.63
C ALA A 151 -9.72 -23.77 -8.33
N GLY A 152 -9.49 -23.43 -7.06
CA GLY A 152 -8.71 -22.25 -6.68
C GLY A 152 -7.24 -22.33 -7.11
N GLN A 153 -6.62 -23.51 -7.02
CA GLN A 153 -5.28 -23.74 -7.56
C GLN A 153 -5.24 -23.57 -9.09
N TYR A 154 -6.21 -24.15 -9.82
CA TYR A 154 -6.31 -23.98 -11.27
C TYR A 154 -6.54 -22.52 -11.68
N GLN A 155 -7.34 -21.76 -10.93
CA GLN A 155 -7.58 -20.35 -11.19
C GLN A 155 -6.29 -19.52 -11.06
N LEU A 156 -5.55 -19.72 -9.97
CA LEU A 156 -4.30 -18.99 -9.70
C LEU A 156 -3.14 -19.42 -10.62
N LEU A 157 -3.02 -20.69 -10.98
CA LEU A 157 -1.92 -21.18 -11.82
C LEU A 157 -2.19 -21.07 -13.33
N THR A 158 -3.44 -21.27 -13.75
CA THR A 158 -3.81 -21.40 -15.16
C THR A 158 -4.71 -20.28 -15.61
N GLU A 159 -5.86 -20.05 -14.98
CA GLU A 159 -6.91 -19.14 -15.52
C GLU A 159 -6.42 -17.69 -15.62
N TRP A 160 -5.95 -17.10 -14.52
CA TRP A 160 -5.45 -15.71 -14.49
C TRP A 160 -4.03 -15.56 -15.06
N ASN A 161 -3.38 -16.68 -15.40
CA ASN A 161 -2.01 -16.75 -15.91
C ASN A 161 -1.95 -17.30 -17.36
N ASN A 162 -3.10 -17.47 -18.02
CA ASN A 162 -3.22 -17.90 -19.42
C ASN A 162 -2.95 -16.72 -20.38
N THR A 163 -1.71 -16.25 -20.40
CA THR A 163 -1.28 -15.06 -21.16
C THR A 163 -0.50 -15.38 -22.44
N ALA A 164 -0.48 -16.65 -22.86
CA ALA A 164 0.29 -17.14 -23.99
C ALA A 164 -0.16 -16.49 -25.31
N GLU A 165 0.75 -15.77 -25.96
CA GLU A 165 0.46 -14.89 -27.10
C GLU A 165 1.66 -14.88 -28.06
N ASP A 166 1.41 -14.86 -29.37
CA ASP A 166 2.49 -14.85 -30.36
C ASP A 166 3.17 -13.46 -30.47
N TYR A 167 4.45 -13.47 -30.79
CA TYR A 167 5.32 -12.31 -30.95
C TYR A 167 6.61 -12.70 -31.72
N PRO A 168 7.37 -11.75 -32.31
CA PRO A 168 8.56 -12.03 -33.13
C PRO A 168 9.77 -12.43 -32.26
N HIS A 169 9.67 -13.60 -31.65
CA HIS A 169 10.58 -14.17 -30.66
C HIS A 169 11.90 -14.70 -31.25
N ASP A 170 12.02 -14.73 -32.56
CA ASP A 170 13.23 -15.08 -33.33
C ASP A 170 14.01 -13.84 -33.81
N GLN A 171 13.39 -12.65 -33.79
CA GLN A 171 13.94 -11.41 -34.35
C GLN A 171 14.66 -10.52 -33.32
N CYS A 172 15.14 -9.36 -33.77
CA CYS A 172 15.82 -8.36 -32.95
C CYS A 172 15.21 -6.97 -33.21
N ILE A 173 15.39 -6.03 -32.27
CA ILE A 173 14.91 -4.64 -32.43
C ILE A 173 15.48 -4.01 -33.71
N ALA A 174 16.75 -4.29 -34.04
CA ALA A 174 17.40 -3.77 -35.25
C ALA A 174 16.70 -4.21 -36.55
N SER A 175 16.33 -5.50 -36.69
CA SER A 175 15.70 -6.01 -37.92
C SER A 175 14.26 -5.51 -38.08
N LEU A 176 13.53 -5.37 -36.97
CA LEU A 176 12.17 -4.81 -36.97
C LEU A 176 12.19 -3.31 -37.31
N PHE A 177 13.14 -2.55 -36.77
CA PHE A 177 13.34 -1.14 -37.12
C PHE A 177 13.71 -0.97 -38.59
N GLU A 178 14.59 -1.83 -39.12
CA GLU A 178 14.98 -1.81 -40.55
C GLU A 178 13.78 -2.04 -41.47
N ALA A 179 12.95 -3.03 -41.17
CA ALA A 179 11.71 -3.27 -41.93
C ALA A 179 10.73 -2.08 -41.86
N GLN A 180 10.58 -1.46 -40.69
CA GLN A 180 9.73 -0.26 -40.53
C GLN A 180 10.29 0.95 -41.29
N ALA A 181 11.60 1.15 -41.28
CA ALA A 181 12.25 2.24 -42.01
C ALA A 181 12.18 2.07 -43.54
N GLU A 182 12.24 0.83 -44.03
CA GLU A 182 11.96 0.52 -45.45
C GLU A 182 10.48 0.70 -45.82
N GLN A 183 9.55 0.48 -44.87
CA GLN A 183 8.10 0.61 -45.09
C GLN A 183 7.61 2.07 -45.08
N THR A 184 8.14 2.92 -44.19
CA THR A 184 7.72 4.32 -44.02
C THR A 184 8.89 5.32 -44.01
N PRO A 185 9.75 5.33 -45.05
CA PRO A 185 11.03 6.05 -45.02
C PRO A 185 10.90 7.57 -44.86
N ASP A 186 9.86 8.18 -45.43
CA ASP A 186 9.59 9.63 -45.40
C ASP A 186 8.68 10.06 -44.22
N ALA A 187 8.33 9.15 -43.31
CA ALA A 187 7.56 9.49 -42.11
C ALA A 187 8.47 10.05 -41.01
N LEU A 188 7.91 10.87 -40.10
CA LEU A 188 8.65 11.40 -38.94
C LEU A 188 9.08 10.26 -38.01
N ALA A 189 10.39 10.11 -37.80
CA ALA A 189 10.94 9.20 -36.80
C ALA A 189 11.21 9.92 -35.48
N VAL A 190 11.88 11.07 -35.50
CA VAL A 190 12.29 11.80 -34.28
C VAL A 190 12.07 13.30 -34.43
N TYR A 191 11.44 13.91 -33.42
CA TYR A 191 11.39 15.35 -33.16
C TYR A 191 12.29 15.67 -31.96
N PHE A 192 13.18 16.66 -32.09
CA PHE A 192 14.01 17.18 -30.99
C PHE A 192 14.34 18.67 -31.20
N ASP A 193 14.01 19.51 -30.22
CA ASP A 193 14.31 20.96 -30.17
C ASP A 193 13.99 21.75 -31.47
N GLY A 194 12.96 21.31 -32.22
CA GLY A 194 12.55 21.91 -33.49
C GLY A 194 13.14 21.28 -34.76
N GLU A 195 14.11 20.36 -34.65
CA GLU A 195 14.52 19.47 -35.74
C GLU A 195 13.54 18.28 -35.83
N GLU A 196 13.11 17.96 -37.06
CA GLU A 196 12.35 16.75 -37.41
C GLU A 196 13.18 15.93 -38.41
N ILE A 197 13.44 14.65 -38.12
CA ILE A 197 14.10 13.72 -39.05
C ILE A 197 13.20 12.52 -39.40
N ASP A 198 13.34 12.04 -40.63
CA ASP A 198 12.59 10.90 -41.16
C ASP A 198 13.23 9.54 -40.80
N TYR A 199 12.50 8.45 -41.04
CA TYR A 199 12.99 7.09 -40.78
C TYR A 199 14.23 6.74 -41.62
N ARG A 200 14.33 7.25 -42.85
CA ARG A 200 15.45 7.03 -43.76
C ARG A 200 16.75 7.65 -43.23
N GLU A 201 16.68 8.88 -42.74
CA GLU A 201 17.80 9.61 -42.14
C GLU A 201 18.22 8.97 -40.82
N LEU A 202 17.27 8.52 -40.00
CA LEU A 202 17.58 7.80 -38.77
C LEU A 202 18.28 6.46 -39.04
N ASP A 203 17.81 5.66 -40.01
CA ASP A 203 18.48 4.40 -40.38
C ASP A 203 19.90 4.67 -40.91
N ARG A 204 20.08 5.73 -41.72
CA ARG A 204 21.39 6.14 -42.23
C ARG A 204 22.36 6.53 -41.11
N ARG A 205 21.97 7.43 -40.19
CA ARG A 205 22.81 7.82 -39.03
C ARG A 205 23.13 6.61 -38.16
N ALA A 206 22.16 5.74 -37.90
CA ALA A 206 22.35 4.53 -37.10
C ALA A 206 23.26 3.49 -37.76
N GLU A 207 23.15 3.26 -39.07
CA GLU A 207 24.02 2.33 -39.82
C GLU A 207 25.47 2.86 -39.94
N GLN A 208 25.68 4.18 -39.94
CA GLN A 208 27.02 4.79 -39.82
C GLN A 208 27.66 4.52 -38.43
N VAL A 209 26.88 4.53 -37.35
CA VAL A 209 27.36 4.10 -36.03
C VAL A 209 27.65 2.59 -36.02
N ALA A 210 26.71 1.77 -36.50
CA ALA A 210 26.84 0.30 -36.54
C ALA A 210 28.06 -0.16 -37.36
N SER A 211 28.33 0.50 -38.49
CA SER A 211 29.49 0.22 -39.34
C SER A 211 30.82 0.52 -38.65
N ARG A 212 30.90 1.62 -37.88
CA ARG A 212 32.10 1.98 -37.10
C ARG A 212 32.35 0.99 -35.96
N LEU A 213 31.28 0.61 -35.22
CA LEU A 213 31.36 -0.41 -34.17
C LEU A 213 31.86 -1.76 -34.70
N VAL A 214 31.26 -2.27 -35.79
CA VAL A 214 31.68 -3.55 -36.40
C VAL A 214 33.12 -3.47 -36.95
N HIS A 215 33.57 -2.33 -37.47
CA HIS A 215 34.96 -2.15 -37.89
C HIS A 215 35.95 -2.21 -36.71
N ALA A 216 35.53 -1.79 -35.51
CA ALA A 216 36.29 -1.93 -34.27
C ALA A 216 36.16 -3.34 -33.62
N GLY A 217 35.51 -4.30 -34.27
CA GLY A 217 35.36 -5.67 -33.78
C GLY A 217 34.20 -5.90 -32.80
N ILE A 218 33.30 -4.94 -32.65
CA ILE A 218 32.09 -5.06 -31.82
C ILE A 218 31.03 -5.92 -32.53
N GLY A 219 30.29 -6.72 -31.74
CA GLY A 219 29.26 -7.62 -32.25
C GLY A 219 28.39 -8.23 -31.12
N PRO A 220 27.77 -9.40 -31.36
CA PRO A 220 26.93 -10.13 -30.40
C PRO A 220 27.44 -10.17 -28.96
N ASP A 221 26.54 -9.87 -28.01
CA ASP A 221 26.76 -9.88 -26.55
C ASP A 221 27.88 -8.95 -26.03
N CYS A 222 28.59 -8.20 -26.88
CA CYS A 222 29.43 -7.09 -26.42
C CYS A 222 28.56 -6.00 -25.77
N VAL A 223 29.08 -5.33 -24.73
CA VAL A 223 28.39 -4.21 -24.07
C VAL A 223 29.09 -2.89 -24.43
N VAL A 224 28.40 -2.02 -25.16
CA VAL A 224 28.92 -0.70 -25.57
C VAL A 224 28.37 0.37 -24.63
N GLY A 225 29.27 1.15 -24.02
CA GLY A 225 28.87 2.28 -23.18
C GLY A 225 28.32 3.43 -24.02
N LEU A 226 27.24 4.06 -23.56
CA LEU A 226 26.61 5.21 -24.22
C LEU A 226 26.57 6.39 -23.24
N PHE A 227 27.51 7.32 -23.38
CA PHE A 227 27.65 8.52 -22.53
C PHE A 227 27.29 9.78 -23.34
N VAL A 228 26.00 10.04 -23.49
CA VAL A 228 25.44 11.13 -24.31
C VAL A 228 24.29 11.82 -23.60
N GLU A 229 24.05 13.09 -23.92
CA GLU A 229 22.82 13.79 -23.53
C GLU A 229 21.73 13.60 -24.60
N ARG A 230 20.46 13.87 -24.24
CA ARG A 230 19.32 13.77 -25.16
C ARG A 230 19.55 14.59 -26.43
N SER A 231 19.33 13.94 -27.57
CA SER A 231 19.67 14.38 -28.91
C SER A 231 19.15 13.37 -29.95
N ILE A 232 19.15 13.73 -31.23
CA ILE A 232 18.92 12.78 -32.33
C ILE A 232 20.06 11.75 -32.41
N GLU A 233 21.27 12.17 -32.05
CA GLU A 233 22.48 11.35 -32.00
C GLU A 233 22.33 10.25 -30.96
N MET A 234 21.71 10.51 -29.80
CA MET A 234 21.38 9.48 -28.81
C MET A 234 20.55 8.34 -29.42
N ILE A 235 19.50 8.66 -30.18
CA ILE A 235 18.64 7.65 -30.83
C ILE A 235 19.41 6.88 -31.90
N SER A 236 20.17 7.60 -32.72
CA SER A 236 21.06 7.04 -33.74
C SER A 236 22.13 6.09 -33.13
N GLY A 237 22.61 6.42 -31.93
CA GLY A 237 23.61 5.66 -31.18
C GLY A 237 23.05 4.37 -30.60
N LEU A 238 21.89 4.46 -29.95
CA LEU A 238 21.14 3.30 -29.45
C LEU A 238 20.85 2.30 -30.57
N LEU A 239 20.24 2.77 -31.66
CA LEU A 239 19.97 1.94 -32.83
C LEU A 239 21.26 1.40 -33.46
N GLY A 240 22.32 2.21 -33.57
CA GLY A 240 23.61 1.79 -34.11
C GLY A 240 24.31 0.70 -33.30
N ILE A 241 24.21 0.74 -31.97
CA ILE A 241 24.70 -0.32 -31.08
C ILE A 241 23.92 -1.61 -31.36
N LEU A 242 22.58 -1.58 -31.29
CA LEU A 242 21.73 -2.75 -31.55
C LEU A 242 21.95 -3.32 -32.97
N LYS A 243 22.09 -2.45 -33.97
CA LYS A 243 22.41 -2.82 -35.36
C LYS A 243 23.75 -3.51 -35.50
N SER A 244 24.75 -3.22 -34.66
CA SER A 244 26.01 -3.96 -34.64
C SER A 244 25.88 -5.38 -34.05
N GLY A 245 24.78 -5.65 -33.33
CA GLY A 245 24.55 -6.87 -32.56
C GLY A 245 24.95 -6.78 -31.09
N ALA A 246 25.54 -5.67 -30.67
CA ALA A 246 25.91 -5.41 -29.29
C ALA A 246 24.74 -4.86 -28.46
N ALA A 247 24.85 -5.02 -27.15
CA ALA A 247 23.97 -4.38 -26.17
C ALA A 247 24.49 -2.98 -25.81
N TYR A 248 23.59 -2.04 -25.53
CA TYR A 248 23.97 -0.75 -24.97
C TYR A 248 23.95 -0.77 -23.43
N LEU A 249 24.91 -0.06 -22.84
CA LEU A 249 24.94 0.31 -21.42
C LEU A 249 24.78 1.84 -21.34
N PRO A 250 23.60 2.36 -20.91
CA PRO A 250 23.39 3.78 -20.75
C PRO A 250 24.19 4.32 -19.57
N LEU A 251 25.05 5.31 -19.83
CA LEU A 251 25.88 5.99 -18.85
C LEU A 251 25.33 7.39 -18.66
N ASP A 252 24.61 7.60 -17.55
CA ASP A 252 23.96 8.87 -17.27
C ASP A 252 24.97 9.99 -17.04
N THR A 253 24.79 11.13 -17.70
CA THR A 253 25.72 12.26 -17.60
C THR A 253 25.64 13.00 -16.26
N ASP A 254 24.56 12.78 -15.49
CA ASP A 254 24.38 13.31 -14.13
C ASP A 254 25.00 12.41 -13.05
N TYR A 255 25.50 11.21 -13.38
CA TYR A 255 26.12 10.33 -12.40
C TYR A 255 27.53 10.80 -11.99
N PRO A 256 27.95 10.55 -10.73
CA PRO A 256 29.31 10.85 -10.31
C PRO A 256 30.37 10.09 -11.15
N PRO A 257 31.54 10.68 -11.45
CA PRO A 257 32.59 10.03 -12.24
C PRO A 257 33.04 8.68 -11.67
N ASP A 258 33.18 8.55 -10.34
CA ASP A 258 33.57 7.29 -9.69
C ASP A 258 32.51 6.18 -9.92
N ARG A 259 31.22 6.53 -10.09
CA ARG A 259 30.13 5.59 -10.41
C ARG A 259 30.15 5.16 -11.89
N ILE A 260 30.41 6.11 -12.80
CA ILE A 260 30.54 5.83 -14.24
C ILE A 260 31.77 4.94 -14.49
N ALA A 261 32.90 5.22 -13.83
CA ALA A 261 34.10 4.40 -13.89
C ALA A 261 33.84 2.95 -13.42
N TYR A 262 33.15 2.77 -12.29
CA TYR A 262 32.74 1.44 -11.83
C TYR A 262 31.85 0.71 -12.85
N MET A 263 30.86 1.38 -13.45
CA MET A 263 29.99 0.76 -14.46
C MET A 263 30.76 0.36 -15.74
N LEU A 264 31.78 1.13 -16.14
CA LEU A 264 32.66 0.80 -17.27
C LEU A 264 33.56 -0.41 -16.97
N GLU A 265 34.10 -0.50 -15.75
CA GLU A 265 34.96 -1.60 -15.29
C GLU A 265 34.16 -2.90 -15.11
N ASP A 266 33.04 -2.84 -14.37
CA ASP A 266 32.20 -3.99 -14.02
C ASP A 266 31.55 -4.63 -15.26
N ALA A 267 31.18 -3.82 -16.26
CA ALA A 267 30.69 -4.30 -17.56
C ALA A 267 31.79 -4.56 -18.61
N GLN A 268 33.07 -4.36 -18.27
CA GLN A 268 34.24 -4.60 -19.15
C GLN A 268 34.12 -3.93 -20.53
N VAL A 269 33.66 -2.67 -20.55
CA VAL A 269 33.27 -1.96 -21.77
C VAL A 269 34.48 -1.72 -22.71
N PRO A 270 34.48 -2.24 -23.96
CA PRO A 270 35.58 -2.04 -24.91
C PRO A 270 35.47 -0.72 -25.68
N VAL A 271 34.25 -0.16 -25.83
CA VAL A 271 33.96 1.05 -26.60
C VAL A 271 32.93 1.90 -25.87
N VAL A 272 33.15 3.21 -25.82
CA VAL A 272 32.16 4.20 -25.35
C VAL A 272 31.79 5.12 -26.52
N LEU A 273 30.51 5.15 -26.88
CA LEU A 273 29.94 6.19 -27.72
C LEU A 273 29.67 7.44 -26.87
N THR A 274 30.17 8.59 -27.31
CA THR A 274 29.95 9.88 -26.62
C THR A 274 29.87 11.04 -27.60
N GLN A 275 29.44 12.21 -27.14
CA GLN A 275 29.52 13.47 -27.88
C GLN A 275 30.86 14.16 -27.59
N ARG A 276 31.48 14.82 -28.56
CA ARG A 276 32.81 15.45 -28.44
C ARG A 276 32.89 16.46 -27.30
N ARG A 277 31.79 17.19 -27.04
CA ARG A 277 31.65 18.13 -25.91
C ARG A 277 31.62 17.48 -24.52
N LEU A 278 31.30 16.18 -24.44
CA LEU A 278 31.19 15.42 -23.18
C LEU A 278 32.49 14.68 -22.82
N LEU A 279 33.48 14.62 -23.71
CA LEU A 279 34.75 13.93 -23.48
C LEU A 279 35.44 14.34 -22.17
N ALA A 280 35.35 15.62 -21.78
CA ALA A 280 35.93 16.16 -20.55
C ALA A 280 35.11 15.86 -19.27
N ARG A 281 33.91 15.25 -19.39
CA ARG A 281 33.08 14.76 -18.27
C ARG A 281 33.20 13.24 -18.09
N LEU A 282 33.67 12.51 -19.11
CA LEU A 282 33.89 11.07 -19.02
C LEU A 282 35.10 10.79 -18.10
N PRO A 283 35.02 9.85 -17.14
CA PRO A 283 36.17 9.47 -16.32
C PRO A 283 37.26 8.78 -17.17
N GLU A 284 38.48 8.72 -16.63
CA GLU A 284 39.56 7.93 -17.24
C GLU A 284 39.12 6.46 -17.38
N THR A 285 39.30 5.90 -18.58
CA THR A 285 38.85 4.54 -18.93
C THR A 285 39.78 3.92 -19.96
N SER A 286 39.86 2.58 -19.97
CA SER A 286 40.53 1.80 -21.02
C SER A 286 39.68 1.63 -22.29
N ALA A 287 38.41 2.01 -22.26
CA ALA A 287 37.50 1.88 -23.38
C ALA A 287 37.87 2.83 -24.54
N CYS A 288 37.73 2.37 -25.78
CA CYS A 288 37.92 3.21 -26.96
C CYS A 288 36.75 4.20 -27.10
N CYS A 289 37.00 5.49 -26.89
CA CYS A 289 35.99 6.54 -27.07
C CYS A 289 35.75 6.82 -28.56
N MET A 290 34.49 6.83 -28.98
CA MET A 290 34.07 7.18 -30.34
C MET A 290 33.04 8.30 -30.32
N PHE A 291 33.24 9.30 -31.18
CA PHE A 291 32.35 10.45 -31.29
C PHE A 291 31.17 10.15 -32.18
N ILE A 292 29.96 10.33 -31.65
CA ILE A 292 28.73 10.15 -32.41
C ILE A 292 28.43 11.37 -33.29
N ASP A 293 28.78 12.55 -32.80
CA ASP A 293 28.71 13.88 -33.42
C ASP A 293 29.90 14.17 -34.35
N ASP A 294 30.40 13.16 -35.08
CA ASP A 294 31.53 13.30 -36.01
C ASP A 294 31.08 13.24 -37.48
N GLU A 295 30.60 14.37 -37.98
CA GLU A 295 30.21 14.58 -39.39
C GLU A 295 31.37 14.31 -40.37
N THR A 296 32.64 14.32 -39.94
CA THR A 296 33.76 14.04 -40.84
C THR A 296 33.82 12.58 -41.30
N SER A 297 32.95 11.73 -40.76
CA SER A 297 32.78 10.32 -41.11
C SER A 297 31.82 10.07 -42.30
N GLU A 298 31.58 11.04 -43.19
CA GLU A 298 30.88 10.85 -44.48
C GLU A 298 31.68 10.03 -45.53
N THR A 299 32.34 8.95 -45.09
CA THR A 299 32.71 7.87 -46.01
C THR A 299 31.46 7.16 -46.50
N ALA A 300 31.39 6.86 -47.81
CA ALA A 300 30.33 6.04 -48.37
C ALA A 300 30.17 4.73 -47.58
N LEU A 301 28.95 4.48 -47.07
CA LEU A 301 28.66 3.30 -46.26
C LEU A 301 29.07 2.02 -47.00
N PRO A 302 29.87 1.12 -46.37
CA PRO A 302 30.10 -0.20 -46.95
C PRO A 302 28.75 -0.94 -47.05
N PRO A 303 28.52 -1.75 -48.10
CA PRO A 303 27.23 -2.42 -48.28
C PRO A 303 26.89 -3.28 -47.06
N ARG A 304 25.67 -3.12 -46.52
CA ARG A 304 25.18 -3.77 -45.29
C ARG A 304 25.46 -5.27 -45.36
N LYS A 305 26.37 -5.74 -44.50
CA LYS A 305 26.68 -7.17 -44.36
C LYS A 305 25.66 -7.80 -43.40
N ALA A 306 25.21 -9.01 -43.71
CA ALA A 306 24.45 -9.80 -42.76
C ALA A 306 25.27 -10.02 -41.47
N ARG A 307 24.71 -9.62 -40.33
CA ARG A 307 25.30 -9.78 -39.00
C ARG A 307 24.63 -10.98 -38.32
N ASN A 308 25.41 -11.83 -37.66
CA ASN A 308 24.87 -13.03 -37.01
C ASN A 308 24.27 -12.70 -35.64
N ILE A 309 23.09 -12.09 -35.64
CA ILE A 309 22.34 -11.67 -34.45
C ILE A 309 21.10 -12.57 -34.31
N ASN A 310 20.74 -12.95 -33.09
CA ASN A 310 19.51 -13.68 -32.78
C ASN A 310 18.86 -13.11 -31.51
N ALA A 311 17.58 -13.44 -31.28
CA ALA A 311 16.78 -12.89 -30.19
C ALA A 311 17.37 -13.13 -28.78
N HIS A 312 18.17 -14.17 -28.55
CA HIS A 312 18.72 -14.46 -27.22
C HIS A 312 19.97 -13.63 -26.87
N HIS A 313 20.55 -12.90 -27.84
CA HIS A 313 21.59 -11.91 -27.56
C HIS A 313 21.05 -10.74 -26.72
N LEU A 314 21.95 -10.10 -25.98
CA LEU A 314 21.63 -8.94 -25.17
C LEU A 314 21.23 -7.74 -26.03
N ALA A 315 20.12 -7.09 -25.65
CA ALA A 315 19.70 -5.80 -26.20
C ALA A 315 20.28 -4.64 -25.36
N TYR A 316 20.26 -4.78 -24.03
CA TYR A 316 20.79 -3.76 -23.14
C TYR A 316 21.22 -4.32 -21.78
N VAL A 317 22.08 -3.55 -21.10
CA VAL A 317 22.41 -3.73 -19.68
C VAL A 317 22.08 -2.43 -18.95
N ILE A 318 21.12 -2.46 -18.03
CA ILE A 318 20.78 -1.31 -17.18
C ILE A 318 21.21 -1.60 -15.74
N TYR A 319 21.96 -0.67 -15.13
CA TYR A 319 22.41 -0.81 -13.74
C TYR A 319 21.33 -0.34 -12.77
N THR A 320 21.03 -1.20 -11.80
CA THR A 320 20.14 -0.91 -10.67
C THR A 320 20.96 -0.78 -9.39
N SER A 321 20.40 -0.14 -8.36
CA SER A 321 21.01 -0.14 -7.03
C SER A 321 21.11 -1.56 -6.46
N GLY A 322 22.15 -1.83 -5.68
CA GLY A 322 22.47 -3.17 -5.18
C GLY A 322 22.50 -3.28 -3.66
N SER A 323 21.75 -4.24 -3.12
CA SER A 323 21.69 -4.56 -1.69
C SER A 323 23.05 -4.93 -1.07
N THR A 324 24.01 -5.42 -1.88
CA THR A 324 25.41 -5.66 -1.48
C THR A 324 26.30 -4.42 -1.54
N GLY A 325 25.72 -3.23 -1.69
CA GLY A 325 26.42 -1.96 -1.63
C GLY A 325 27.22 -1.55 -2.87
N ARG A 326 26.93 -2.16 -4.02
CA ARG A 326 27.41 -1.74 -5.34
C ARG A 326 26.32 -1.92 -6.39
N PRO A 327 26.21 -1.02 -7.40
CA PRO A 327 25.27 -1.18 -8.50
C PRO A 327 25.44 -2.52 -9.24
N LYS A 328 24.33 -3.08 -9.73
CA LYS A 328 24.26 -4.37 -10.42
C LYS A 328 23.66 -4.20 -11.83
N GLY A 329 24.37 -4.65 -12.87
CA GLY A 329 23.88 -4.63 -14.25
C GLY A 329 22.84 -5.72 -14.48
N VAL A 330 21.65 -5.37 -14.96
CA VAL A 330 20.58 -6.32 -15.35
C VAL A 330 20.67 -6.58 -16.84
N MET A 331 20.83 -7.85 -17.24
CA MET A 331 21.04 -8.27 -18.63
C MET A 331 19.71 -8.63 -19.33
N ILE A 332 19.23 -7.79 -20.25
CA ILE A 332 17.99 -8.03 -21.01
C ILE A 332 18.29 -8.46 -22.45
N SER A 333 17.60 -9.50 -22.92
CA SER A 333 17.72 -10.02 -24.30
C SER A 333 16.67 -9.43 -25.23
N HIS A 334 16.91 -9.46 -26.55
CA HIS A 334 15.90 -9.07 -27.54
C HIS A 334 14.59 -9.87 -27.38
N PHE A 335 14.69 -11.18 -27.14
CA PHE A 335 13.56 -12.09 -26.86
C PHE A 335 12.70 -11.61 -25.69
N SER A 336 13.33 -11.13 -24.62
CA SER A 336 12.65 -10.68 -23.40
C SER A 336 11.89 -9.36 -23.62
N ILE A 337 12.55 -8.36 -24.25
CA ILE A 337 11.96 -7.03 -24.46
C ILE A 337 10.95 -7.01 -25.62
N LEU A 338 11.15 -7.79 -26.69
CA LEU A 338 10.20 -7.85 -27.81
C LEU A 338 8.83 -8.41 -27.39
N ASN A 339 8.75 -9.24 -26.35
CA ASN A 339 7.47 -9.64 -25.75
C ASN A 339 6.71 -8.42 -25.20
N HIS A 340 7.38 -7.56 -24.42
CA HIS A 340 6.77 -6.35 -23.85
C HIS A 340 6.37 -5.34 -24.93
N LEU A 341 7.25 -5.05 -25.90
CA LEU A 341 6.94 -4.13 -27.00
C LEU A 341 5.79 -4.64 -27.90
N SER A 342 5.67 -5.96 -28.07
CA SER A 342 4.55 -6.57 -28.83
C SER A 342 3.24 -6.54 -28.05
N TRP A 343 3.30 -6.72 -26.72
CA TRP A 343 2.14 -6.53 -25.84
C TRP A 343 1.67 -5.07 -25.86
N MET A 344 2.58 -4.10 -25.72
CA MET A 344 2.28 -2.66 -25.80
C MET A 344 1.54 -2.34 -27.11
N GLN A 345 2.00 -2.90 -28.24
CA GLN A 345 1.33 -2.70 -29.52
C GLN A 345 -0.05 -3.38 -29.62
N ARG A 346 -0.24 -4.59 -29.09
CA ARG A 346 -1.57 -5.25 -29.11
C ARG A 346 -2.59 -4.52 -28.22
N THR A 347 -2.16 -4.02 -27.07
CA THR A 347 -2.99 -3.30 -26.09
C THR A 347 -3.30 -1.88 -26.53
N HIS A 348 -2.27 -1.04 -26.70
CA HIS A 348 -2.44 0.41 -26.93
C HIS A 348 -2.45 0.80 -28.41
N ARG A 349 -1.97 -0.06 -29.33
CA ARG A 349 -2.11 0.07 -30.80
C ARG A 349 -1.64 1.42 -31.34
N LEU A 350 -0.33 1.66 -31.41
CA LEU A 350 0.22 2.83 -32.11
C LEU A 350 -0.08 2.78 -33.61
N THR A 351 -0.22 3.97 -34.17
CA THR A 351 -0.38 4.26 -35.60
C THR A 351 0.66 5.29 -36.05
N PRO A 352 0.94 5.45 -37.36
CA PRO A 352 1.88 6.47 -37.82
C PRO A 352 1.49 7.93 -37.52
N ASP A 353 0.22 8.20 -37.18
CA ASP A 353 -0.25 9.51 -36.73
C ASP A 353 0.07 9.80 -35.24
N ASP A 354 0.48 8.78 -34.48
CA ASP A 354 0.81 8.91 -33.05
C ASP A 354 2.20 9.50 -32.79
N ARG A 355 2.34 10.13 -31.63
CA ARG A 355 3.61 10.70 -31.14
C ARG A 355 3.84 10.34 -29.67
N VAL A 356 4.92 9.61 -29.39
CA VAL A 356 5.29 9.13 -28.05
C VAL A 356 6.31 10.08 -27.41
N LEU A 357 6.12 10.45 -26.15
CA LEU A 357 7.06 11.31 -25.41
C LEU A 357 8.22 10.52 -24.79
N GLN A 358 9.46 10.88 -25.15
CA GLN A 358 10.69 10.41 -24.52
C GLN A 358 11.10 11.38 -23.39
N ASN A 359 10.70 11.06 -22.15
CA ASN A 359 11.00 11.85 -20.94
C ASN A 359 11.74 11.06 -19.85
N ALA A 360 11.75 9.72 -19.89
CA ALA A 360 12.52 8.90 -18.96
C ALA A 360 14.04 9.06 -19.21
N PRO A 361 14.91 9.09 -18.18
CA PRO A 361 16.35 8.96 -18.39
C PRO A 361 16.68 7.64 -19.11
N VAL A 362 17.62 7.63 -20.05
CA VAL A 362 18.01 6.38 -20.74
C VAL A 362 18.69 5.37 -19.82
N SER A 363 19.14 5.82 -18.65
CA SER A 363 19.59 5.01 -17.51
C SER A 363 18.47 4.25 -16.80
N PHE A 364 17.20 4.49 -17.15
CA PHE A 364 16.02 3.85 -16.58
C PHE A 364 15.28 3.03 -17.64
N ASP A 365 14.77 1.86 -17.25
CA ASP A 365 14.21 0.83 -18.14
C ASP A 365 12.92 1.25 -18.85
N VAL A 366 12.08 2.09 -18.24
CA VAL A 366 10.91 2.71 -18.90
C VAL A 366 11.28 3.46 -20.20
N SER A 367 12.51 3.98 -20.32
CA SER A 367 12.95 4.61 -21.57
C SER A 367 12.97 3.64 -22.75
N VAL A 368 13.17 2.33 -22.52
CA VAL A 368 13.33 1.32 -23.57
C VAL A 368 12.08 1.23 -24.44
N TRP A 369 10.89 1.20 -23.85
CA TRP A 369 9.66 1.21 -24.65
C TRP A 369 9.36 2.60 -25.22
N GLN A 370 9.65 3.69 -24.49
CA GLN A 370 9.48 5.05 -25.04
C GLN A 370 10.29 5.23 -26.33
N LEU A 371 11.52 4.69 -26.37
CA LEU A 371 12.42 4.72 -27.51
C LEU A 371 11.94 3.81 -28.65
N PHE A 372 11.80 2.49 -28.38
CA PHE A 372 11.68 1.51 -29.46
C PHE A 372 10.24 1.21 -29.88
N TRP A 373 9.24 1.26 -28.98
CA TRP A 373 7.87 0.95 -29.36
C TRP A 373 7.32 1.82 -30.52
N PRO A 374 7.47 3.16 -30.55
CA PRO A 374 7.08 3.96 -31.71
C PRO A 374 7.90 3.63 -32.96
N LEU A 375 9.22 3.51 -32.81
CA LEU A 375 10.17 3.28 -33.91
C LEU A 375 10.02 1.88 -34.56
N LEU A 376 9.40 0.91 -33.88
CA LEU A 376 9.04 -0.39 -34.44
C LEU A 376 7.63 -0.44 -35.06
N ASN A 377 6.86 0.67 -35.03
CA ASN A 377 5.47 0.73 -35.49
C ASN A 377 5.15 1.97 -36.37
N GLY A 378 6.17 2.72 -36.81
CA GLY A 378 6.04 3.83 -37.74
C GLY A 378 5.53 5.14 -37.11
N ALA A 379 5.40 5.20 -35.79
CA ALA A 379 4.98 6.39 -35.04
C ALA A 379 6.15 7.34 -34.75
N GLY A 380 5.87 8.59 -34.42
CA GLY A 380 6.90 9.60 -34.13
C GLY A 380 7.39 9.57 -32.67
N LEU A 381 8.69 9.78 -32.47
CA LEU A 381 9.31 9.96 -31.15
C LEU A 381 9.53 11.46 -30.85
N VAL A 382 8.97 11.98 -29.76
CA VAL A 382 9.18 13.36 -29.30
C VAL A 382 10.17 13.36 -28.15
N VAL A 383 11.40 13.82 -28.39
CA VAL A 383 12.49 13.77 -27.40
C VAL A 383 12.56 15.07 -26.61
N THR A 384 12.53 14.95 -25.28
CA THR A 384 12.71 16.10 -24.37
C THR A 384 14.15 16.61 -24.40
N SER A 385 14.34 17.91 -24.16
CA SER A 385 15.68 18.47 -23.95
C SER A 385 16.38 17.86 -22.72
N PRO A 386 17.73 17.97 -22.64
CA PRO A 386 18.45 17.81 -21.37
C PRO A 386 17.82 18.70 -20.30
N GLU A 387 17.63 18.16 -19.09
CA GLU A 387 16.90 18.80 -17.97
C GLU A 387 15.42 19.18 -18.20
N GLY A 388 14.93 19.30 -19.43
CA GLY A 388 13.52 19.63 -19.72
C GLY A 388 12.52 18.68 -19.07
N HIS A 389 12.88 17.42 -18.86
CA HIS A 389 12.06 16.46 -18.08
C HIS A 389 11.81 16.84 -16.61
N ARG A 390 12.52 17.84 -16.06
CA ARG A 390 12.34 18.38 -14.70
C ARG A 390 11.56 19.69 -14.70
N ASP A 391 11.36 20.32 -15.87
CA ASP A 391 10.57 21.55 -16.05
C ASP A 391 9.16 21.21 -16.60
N LEU A 392 8.16 21.32 -15.73
CA LEU A 392 6.76 21.03 -16.05
C LEU A 392 6.13 22.08 -17.00
N SER A 393 6.68 23.30 -17.08
CA SER A 393 6.23 24.35 -18.00
C SER A 393 6.75 24.09 -19.42
N TYR A 394 8.02 23.69 -19.53
CA TYR A 394 8.59 23.18 -20.78
C TYR A 394 7.83 21.93 -21.25
N LEU A 395 7.60 20.94 -20.38
CA LEU A 395 6.87 19.71 -20.73
C LEU A 395 5.44 20.00 -21.20
N SER A 396 4.69 20.86 -20.50
CA SER A 396 3.35 21.31 -20.90
C SER A 396 3.37 21.90 -22.32
N SER A 397 4.33 22.79 -22.59
CA SER A 397 4.50 23.43 -23.89
C SER A 397 4.89 22.44 -24.99
N LEU A 398 5.78 21.47 -24.69
CA LEU A 398 6.24 20.44 -25.62
C LEU A 398 5.11 19.46 -25.98
N ILE A 399 4.33 19.00 -24.99
CA ILE A 399 3.20 18.09 -25.16
C ILE A 399 2.17 18.66 -26.14
N GLU A 400 1.77 19.92 -25.94
CA GLU A 400 0.82 20.59 -26.83
C GLU A 400 1.39 20.88 -28.22
N SER A 401 2.56 21.52 -28.30
CA SER A 401 3.16 21.95 -29.59
C SER A 401 3.55 20.76 -30.47
N SER A 402 4.14 19.73 -29.87
CA SER A 402 4.58 18.51 -30.57
C SER A 402 3.46 17.49 -30.76
N ARG A 403 2.24 17.75 -30.26
CA ARG A 403 1.05 16.89 -30.39
C ARG A 403 1.24 15.47 -29.85
N VAL A 404 1.81 15.34 -28.65
CA VAL A 404 2.00 14.04 -27.99
C VAL A 404 0.65 13.31 -27.83
N THR A 405 0.61 12.02 -28.15
CA THR A 405 -0.57 11.16 -28.02
C THR A 405 -0.40 10.06 -26.96
N VAL A 406 0.82 9.64 -26.65
CA VAL A 406 1.11 8.66 -25.59
C VAL A 406 2.32 9.12 -24.76
N MET A 407 2.23 9.01 -23.44
CA MET A 407 3.29 9.43 -22.52
C MET A 407 3.26 8.64 -21.22
N HIS A 408 4.40 8.58 -20.52
CA HIS A 408 4.51 8.02 -19.16
C HIS A 408 5.02 9.06 -18.16
N MET A 409 4.51 9.03 -16.93
CA MET A 409 5.14 9.66 -15.76
C MET A 409 5.10 8.75 -14.54
N VAL A 410 6.02 8.93 -13.60
CA VAL A 410 5.89 8.30 -12.27
C VAL A 410 4.83 9.04 -11.45
N PRO A 411 4.05 8.39 -10.57
CA PRO A 411 2.99 9.03 -9.78
C PRO A 411 3.39 10.35 -9.08
N SER A 412 4.59 10.46 -8.49
CA SER A 412 5.05 11.73 -7.88
C SER A 412 5.19 12.88 -8.90
N MET A 413 5.52 12.55 -10.15
CA MET A 413 5.65 13.51 -11.25
C MET A 413 4.29 13.84 -11.86
N LEU A 414 3.38 12.86 -11.96
CA LEU A 414 2.00 13.10 -12.38
C LEU A 414 1.30 14.10 -11.44
N GLN A 415 1.42 13.94 -10.11
CA GLN A 415 0.82 14.88 -9.14
C GLN A 415 1.25 16.33 -9.44
N ALA A 416 2.56 16.56 -9.59
CA ALA A 416 3.09 17.89 -9.86
C ALA A 416 2.68 18.43 -11.26
N LEU A 417 2.48 17.56 -12.26
CA LEU A 417 1.94 17.94 -13.56
C LEU A 417 0.47 18.39 -13.43
N VAL A 418 -0.37 17.61 -12.74
CA VAL A 418 -1.81 17.85 -12.56
C VAL A 418 -2.10 19.20 -11.90
N ASP A 419 -1.22 19.65 -11.00
CA ASP A 419 -1.32 20.96 -10.33
C ASP A 419 -1.03 22.16 -11.25
N ILE A 420 -0.43 21.95 -12.43
CA ILE A 420 0.08 23.01 -13.32
C ILE A 420 -0.57 22.98 -14.71
N VAL A 421 -0.86 21.80 -15.28
CA VAL A 421 -1.37 21.70 -16.65
C VAL A 421 -2.88 21.90 -16.75
N SER A 422 -3.31 22.61 -17.81
CA SER A 422 -4.73 22.73 -18.12
C SER A 422 -5.27 21.44 -18.74
N PRO A 423 -6.58 21.15 -18.64
CA PRO A 423 -7.22 20.09 -19.42
C PRO A 423 -6.97 20.19 -20.93
N HIS A 424 -6.73 21.40 -21.45
CA HIS A 424 -6.38 21.61 -22.84
C HIS A 424 -5.01 21.04 -23.20
N THR A 425 -4.04 21.03 -22.28
CA THR A 425 -2.68 20.54 -22.54
C THR A 425 -2.68 19.06 -22.94
N LEU A 426 -3.43 18.22 -22.22
CA LEU A 426 -3.48 16.77 -22.46
C LEU A 426 -4.53 16.34 -23.50
N ARG A 427 -5.23 17.27 -24.18
CA ARG A 427 -6.36 16.99 -25.10
C ARG A 427 -6.07 16.11 -26.33
N ARG A 428 -4.82 15.70 -26.52
CA ARG A 428 -4.37 14.77 -27.57
C ARG A 428 -3.79 13.47 -27.02
N VAL A 429 -3.48 13.43 -25.72
CA VAL A 429 -2.98 12.25 -25.04
C VAL A 429 -4.15 11.28 -24.90
N ARG A 430 -4.09 10.16 -25.60
CA ARG A 430 -5.14 9.12 -25.58
C ARG A 430 -4.88 8.06 -24.53
N ASP A 431 -3.60 7.79 -24.26
CA ASP A 431 -3.12 6.86 -23.24
C ASP A 431 -2.06 7.59 -22.40
N PHE A 432 -2.41 7.87 -21.14
CA PHE A 432 -1.48 8.31 -20.12
C PHE A 432 -1.08 7.08 -19.31
N ILE A 433 0.22 6.86 -19.19
CA ILE A 433 0.76 5.71 -18.48
C ILE A 433 1.41 6.18 -17.18
N VAL A 434 1.20 5.45 -16.09
CA VAL A 434 1.92 5.64 -14.83
C VAL A 434 2.51 4.33 -14.34
N GLY A 435 3.74 4.41 -13.85
CA GLY A 435 4.46 3.26 -13.31
C GLY A 435 5.60 3.68 -12.40
N GLY A 436 6.43 2.71 -12.01
CA GLY A 436 7.59 2.95 -11.13
C GLY A 436 7.24 3.11 -9.65
N GLU A 437 6.12 3.73 -9.28
CA GLU A 437 5.64 3.89 -7.89
C GLU A 437 4.21 3.36 -7.70
N ALA A 438 3.69 3.34 -6.48
CA ALA A 438 2.27 3.07 -6.24
C ALA A 438 1.43 4.33 -6.55
N LEU A 439 0.37 4.17 -7.33
CA LEU A 439 -0.55 5.26 -7.68
C LEU A 439 -1.53 5.56 -6.52
N PRO A 440 -1.57 6.78 -5.97
CA PRO A 440 -2.56 7.14 -4.94
C PRO A 440 -3.99 7.20 -5.51
N PRO A 441 -5.02 6.64 -4.83
CA PRO A 441 -6.42 6.74 -5.27
C PRO A 441 -6.91 8.19 -5.43
N SER A 442 -6.45 9.11 -4.58
CA SER A 442 -6.77 10.54 -4.67
C SER A 442 -6.23 11.19 -5.96
N LEU A 443 -5.03 10.80 -6.41
CA LEU A 443 -4.45 11.28 -7.66
C LEU A 443 -5.17 10.69 -8.87
N LEU A 444 -5.60 9.42 -8.80
CA LEU A 444 -6.47 8.82 -9.81
C LEU A 444 -7.78 9.61 -9.95
N GLN A 445 -8.47 9.87 -8.84
CA GLN A 445 -9.73 10.61 -8.84
C GLN A 445 -9.58 12.03 -9.40
N ASP A 446 -8.56 12.78 -8.95
CA ASP A 446 -8.31 14.16 -9.40
C ASP A 446 -7.88 14.21 -10.88
N PHE A 447 -7.12 13.23 -11.36
CA PHE A 447 -6.77 13.10 -12.77
C PHE A 447 -8.01 12.81 -13.63
N SER A 448 -8.80 11.80 -13.28
CA SER A 448 -9.99 11.41 -14.04
C SER A 448 -11.11 12.46 -14.02
N GLN A 449 -11.16 13.35 -13.02
CA GLN A 449 -12.06 14.51 -13.00
C GLN A 449 -11.61 15.67 -13.91
N ARG A 450 -10.31 15.75 -14.24
CA ARG A 450 -9.72 16.86 -15.02
C ARG A 450 -9.41 16.52 -16.48
N PHE A 451 -9.11 15.26 -16.81
CA PHE A 451 -8.55 14.89 -18.12
C PHE A 451 -9.28 13.71 -18.78
N ASP A 452 -9.81 13.94 -19.98
CA ASP A 452 -10.43 12.91 -20.84
C ASP A 452 -9.35 12.10 -21.59
N CYS A 453 -8.68 11.20 -20.86
CA CYS A 453 -7.66 10.30 -21.40
C CYS A 453 -7.57 9.00 -20.57
N ARG A 454 -7.17 7.89 -21.19
CA ARG A 454 -7.07 6.59 -20.49
C ARG A 454 -5.84 6.57 -19.60
N LEU A 455 -6.03 6.46 -18.29
CA LEU A 455 -4.94 6.27 -17.33
C LEU A 455 -4.68 4.77 -17.12
N HIS A 456 -3.44 4.34 -17.31
CA HIS A 456 -3.00 2.95 -17.11
C HIS A 456 -1.94 2.89 -16.01
N ASN A 457 -2.20 2.14 -14.94
CA ASN A 457 -1.22 1.84 -13.92
C ASN A 457 -0.45 0.57 -14.31
N GLN A 458 0.87 0.67 -14.43
CA GLN A 458 1.76 -0.41 -14.89
C GLN A 458 2.86 -0.69 -13.87
N TYR A 459 3.21 -1.96 -13.72
CA TYR A 459 4.17 -2.42 -12.73
C TYR A 459 5.15 -3.42 -13.34
N GLY A 460 6.43 -3.23 -13.02
CA GLY A 460 7.44 -4.29 -13.05
C GLY A 460 8.77 -3.86 -12.44
N PRO A 461 9.66 -4.83 -12.16
CA PRO A 461 11.07 -4.62 -11.90
C PRO A 461 11.92 -4.76 -13.18
N THR A 462 13.08 -4.11 -13.19
CA THR A 462 14.07 -4.15 -14.29
C THR A 462 14.45 -5.57 -14.69
N GLU A 463 14.54 -6.48 -13.72
CA GLU A 463 14.87 -7.90 -13.88
C GLU A 463 13.86 -8.70 -14.73
N THR A 464 12.75 -8.10 -15.15
CA THR A 464 11.69 -8.74 -15.93
C THR A 464 11.21 -7.91 -17.13
N SER A 465 12.12 -7.14 -17.75
CA SER A 465 11.87 -6.34 -18.97
C SER A 465 10.81 -5.25 -18.81
N VAL A 466 11.11 -4.28 -17.95
CA VAL A 466 10.31 -3.09 -17.62
C VAL A 466 9.03 -3.41 -16.83
N GLU A 467 8.04 -4.04 -17.45
CA GLU A 467 6.68 -4.20 -16.91
C GLU A 467 6.16 -5.64 -17.06
N VAL A 468 5.33 -6.06 -16.12
CA VAL A 468 4.81 -7.45 -16.00
C VAL A 468 3.33 -7.53 -15.60
N SER A 469 2.75 -6.45 -15.10
CA SER A 469 1.30 -6.32 -14.92
C SER A 469 0.80 -4.91 -15.25
N TRP A 470 -0.48 -4.83 -15.62
CA TRP A 470 -1.15 -3.57 -15.94
C TRP A 470 -2.60 -3.55 -15.46
N HIS A 471 -3.08 -2.35 -15.10
CA HIS A 471 -4.46 -2.05 -14.76
C HIS A 471 -4.90 -0.80 -15.52
N GLN A 472 -5.96 -0.89 -16.34
CA GLN A 472 -6.62 0.30 -16.87
C GLN A 472 -7.52 0.87 -15.77
N CYS A 473 -7.15 2.02 -15.23
CA CYS A 473 -7.87 2.64 -14.13
C CYS A 473 -9.23 3.19 -14.61
N SER A 474 -10.24 3.17 -13.74
CA SER A 474 -11.52 3.86 -13.97
C SER A 474 -11.85 4.86 -12.85
N ALA A 475 -12.59 5.92 -13.21
CA ALA A 475 -13.04 6.96 -12.29
C ALA A 475 -14.01 6.42 -11.21
N ASP A 476 -14.77 5.36 -11.55
CA ASP A 476 -15.75 4.72 -10.67
C ASP A 476 -15.11 3.72 -9.67
N GLU A 477 -13.77 3.61 -9.63
CA GLU A 477 -13.08 2.71 -8.70
C GLU A 477 -12.92 3.31 -7.31
N ASP A 478 -13.97 3.18 -6.50
CA ASP A 478 -13.86 3.33 -5.05
C ASP A 478 -12.98 2.21 -4.47
N ARG A 479 -11.70 2.51 -4.26
CA ARG A 479 -10.67 1.59 -3.74
C ARG A 479 -9.69 2.33 -2.84
N LEU A 480 -9.34 1.68 -1.72
CA LEU A 480 -8.26 2.12 -0.84
C LEU A 480 -6.85 1.95 -1.45
N VAL A 481 -6.70 1.09 -2.45
CA VAL A 481 -5.44 0.79 -3.16
C VAL A 481 -5.74 0.67 -4.65
N VAL A 482 -4.99 1.36 -5.51
CA VAL A 482 -5.10 1.14 -6.97
C VAL A 482 -4.32 -0.14 -7.35
N PRO A 483 -4.93 -1.11 -8.05
CA PRO A 483 -4.26 -2.35 -8.42
C PRO A 483 -3.04 -2.12 -9.33
N ILE A 484 -2.04 -3.01 -9.19
CA ILE A 484 -1.01 -3.21 -10.23
C ILE A 484 -1.52 -4.12 -11.36
N GLY A 485 -2.68 -4.77 -11.17
CA GLY A 485 -3.50 -5.27 -12.26
C GLY A 485 -3.29 -6.75 -12.62
N ALA A 486 -3.46 -7.06 -13.90
CA ALA A 486 -3.37 -8.42 -14.46
C ALA A 486 -2.03 -8.59 -15.25
N PRO A 487 -1.51 -9.82 -15.40
CA PRO A 487 -0.25 -10.06 -16.11
C PRO A 487 -0.26 -9.64 -17.59
N LEU A 488 0.91 -9.28 -18.12
CA LEU A 488 1.10 -9.04 -19.55
C LEU A 488 1.19 -10.37 -20.34
N SER A 489 1.29 -10.28 -21.67
CA SER A 489 1.55 -11.45 -22.52
C SER A 489 2.78 -12.26 -22.09
N ASN A 490 2.68 -13.58 -22.26
CA ASN A 490 3.71 -14.58 -21.96
C ASN A 490 4.34 -14.43 -20.56
N THR A 491 3.58 -13.88 -19.62
CA THR A 491 4.01 -13.55 -18.26
C THR A 491 3.07 -14.20 -17.27
N ARG A 492 3.62 -14.81 -16.22
CA ARG A 492 2.86 -15.43 -15.13
C ARG A 492 3.26 -14.82 -13.80
N LEU A 493 2.29 -14.60 -12.93
CA LEU A 493 2.46 -13.96 -11.63
C LEU A 493 1.94 -14.88 -10.53
N TYR A 494 2.76 -15.08 -9.50
CA TYR A 494 2.45 -15.94 -8.37
C TYR A 494 2.62 -15.15 -7.07
N VAL A 495 1.62 -15.18 -6.19
CA VAL A 495 1.72 -14.64 -4.83
C VAL A 495 1.94 -15.83 -3.91
N LEU A 496 3.13 -15.93 -3.31
CA LEU A 496 3.58 -17.12 -2.60
C LEU A 496 3.87 -16.85 -1.12
N ASP A 497 3.68 -17.88 -0.29
CA ASP A 497 4.13 -17.88 1.10
C ASP A 497 5.65 -18.15 1.20
N ARG A 498 6.18 -18.13 2.44
CA ARG A 498 7.60 -18.39 2.73
C ARG A 498 8.07 -19.85 2.47
N TYR A 499 7.18 -20.72 2.02
CA TYR A 499 7.42 -22.12 1.67
C TYR A 499 7.14 -22.41 0.19
N PHE A 500 6.87 -21.37 -0.61
CA PHE A 500 6.49 -21.42 -2.04
C PHE A 500 5.07 -21.99 -2.33
N ASN A 501 4.18 -22.02 -1.34
CA ASN A 501 2.76 -22.31 -1.58
C ASN A 501 2.03 -21.09 -2.14
N LEU A 502 1.00 -21.31 -2.94
CA LEU A 502 0.09 -20.25 -3.40
C LEU A 502 -0.69 -19.64 -2.23
N CYS A 503 -0.61 -18.32 -2.06
CA CYS A 503 -1.50 -17.59 -1.17
C CYS A 503 -2.92 -17.57 -1.74
N PRO A 504 -3.97 -17.85 -0.94
CA PRO A 504 -5.34 -17.61 -1.34
C PRO A 504 -5.62 -16.14 -1.69
N VAL A 505 -6.68 -15.91 -2.44
CA VAL A 505 -7.19 -14.56 -2.73
C VAL A 505 -7.43 -13.79 -1.43
N GLY A 506 -7.12 -12.49 -1.42
CA GLY A 506 -7.14 -11.63 -0.23
C GLY A 506 -5.92 -11.76 0.69
N VAL A 507 -5.18 -12.88 0.66
CA VAL A 507 -4.05 -13.15 1.56
C VAL A 507 -2.74 -12.54 1.01
N PRO A 508 -2.02 -11.71 1.79
CA PRO A 508 -0.70 -11.20 1.39
C PRO A 508 0.37 -12.29 1.25
N GLY A 509 1.19 -12.20 0.22
CA GLY A 509 2.38 -13.02 0.00
C GLY A 509 3.45 -12.29 -0.80
N GLU A 510 4.60 -12.94 -1.01
CA GLU A 510 5.67 -12.39 -1.85
C GLU A 510 5.35 -12.62 -3.34
N LEU A 511 5.58 -11.60 -4.16
CA LEU A 511 5.32 -11.67 -5.59
C LEU A 511 6.50 -12.30 -6.35
N TYR A 512 6.20 -13.32 -7.15
CA TYR A 512 7.10 -13.99 -8.08
C TYR A 512 6.59 -13.84 -9.51
N ILE A 513 7.52 -13.73 -10.46
CA ILE A 513 7.24 -13.47 -11.88
C ILE A 513 7.90 -14.57 -12.73
N ALA A 514 7.19 -15.20 -13.65
CA ALA A 514 7.74 -16.15 -14.60
C ALA A 514 7.36 -15.81 -16.06
N GLY A 515 8.05 -16.40 -17.03
CA GLY A 515 7.73 -16.26 -18.45
C GLY A 515 8.76 -15.50 -19.30
N ALA A 516 8.34 -15.00 -20.46
CA ALA A 516 9.22 -14.51 -21.52
C ALA A 516 10.00 -13.24 -21.15
N GLY A 517 9.40 -12.33 -20.36
CA GLY A 517 10.01 -11.06 -19.97
C GLY A 517 11.25 -11.18 -19.06
N LEU A 518 11.56 -12.37 -18.52
CA LEU A 518 12.69 -12.54 -17.59
C LEU A 518 14.04 -12.13 -18.21
N ALA A 519 14.85 -11.43 -17.41
CA ALA A 519 16.25 -11.16 -17.71
C ALA A 519 17.08 -12.45 -17.84
N ARG A 520 18.21 -12.35 -18.54
CA ARG A 520 19.23 -13.41 -18.55
C ARG A 520 19.75 -13.65 -17.12
N GLY A 521 20.07 -12.57 -16.42
CA GLY A 521 20.51 -12.54 -15.02
C GLY A 521 21.15 -11.19 -14.68
N TYR A 522 21.96 -11.15 -13.61
CA TYR A 522 22.83 -10.01 -13.33
C TYR A 522 24.22 -10.20 -13.96
N LEU A 523 24.73 -9.16 -14.61
CA LEU A 523 26.04 -9.15 -15.27
C LEU A 523 27.15 -9.47 -14.25
N ASN A 524 28.05 -10.39 -14.62
CA ASN A 524 29.19 -10.83 -13.82
C ASN A 524 28.88 -11.30 -12.37
N ARG A 525 27.60 -11.59 -12.07
CA ARG A 525 27.08 -11.88 -10.72
C ARG A 525 26.19 -13.13 -10.69
N PRO A 526 26.77 -14.33 -10.88
CA PRO A 526 26.02 -15.60 -10.87
C PRO A 526 25.45 -15.94 -9.48
N ASP A 527 26.07 -15.43 -8.42
CA ASP A 527 25.67 -15.61 -7.02
C ASP A 527 24.27 -15.06 -6.72
N ILE A 528 24.06 -13.75 -6.92
CA ILE A 528 22.74 -13.12 -6.74
C ILE A 528 21.78 -13.45 -7.88
N THR A 529 22.29 -13.92 -9.02
CA THR A 529 21.42 -14.48 -10.08
C THR A 529 20.77 -15.78 -9.61
N ALA A 530 21.51 -16.69 -8.98
CA ALA A 530 20.95 -17.91 -8.41
C ALA A 530 20.04 -17.65 -7.20
N GLU A 531 20.29 -16.60 -6.41
CA GLU A 531 19.40 -16.17 -5.30
C GLU A 531 18.03 -15.70 -5.80
N ARG A 532 17.98 -15.03 -6.96
CA ARG A 532 16.80 -14.28 -7.42
C ARG A 532 16.07 -14.86 -8.63
N PHE A 533 16.73 -15.63 -9.48
CA PHE A 533 16.12 -16.32 -10.62
C PHE A 533 16.03 -17.82 -10.31
N LEU A 534 15.05 -18.17 -9.49
CA LEU A 534 14.80 -19.52 -8.99
C LEU A 534 14.17 -20.41 -10.08
N PRO A 535 14.18 -21.75 -9.94
CA PRO A 535 13.30 -22.62 -10.70
C PRO A 535 11.83 -22.29 -10.44
N ASP A 536 10.99 -22.34 -11.48
CA ASP A 536 9.53 -22.22 -11.34
C ASP A 536 8.95 -23.59 -10.88
N PRO A 537 8.38 -23.71 -9.66
CA PRO A 537 7.87 -24.98 -9.16
C PRO A 537 6.56 -25.42 -9.84
N PHE A 538 5.96 -24.56 -10.67
CA PHE A 538 4.70 -24.84 -11.38
C PHE A 538 4.90 -25.09 -12.88
N SER A 539 6.12 -24.91 -13.41
CA SER A 539 6.41 -25.05 -14.85
C SER A 539 7.74 -25.74 -15.12
N ASP A 540 7.71 -26.95 -15.72
CA ASP A 540 8.90 -27.76 -15.99
C ASP A 540 10.00 -27.00 -16.75
N GLY A 541 11.20 -26.98 -16.17
CA GLY A 541 12.41 -26.39 -16.75
C GLY A 541 12.41 -24.86 -16.84
N GLN A 542 11.40 -24.16 -16.33
CA GLN A 542 11.32 -22.70 -16.36
C GLN A 542 11.98 -22.06 -15.12
N ARG A 543 12.13 -20.73 -15.16
CA ARG A 543 12.56 -19.91 -14.03
C ARG A 543 11.47 -18.95 -13.61
N MET A 544 11.51 -18.52 -12.35
CA MET A 544 10.78 -17.38 -11.81
C MET A 544 11.73 -16.40 -11.11
N TYR A 545 11.44 -15.10 -11.22
CA TYR A 545 12.15 -14.03 -10.52
C TYR A 545 11.47 -13.66 -9.20
N ARG A 546 12.27 -13.55 -8.14
CA ARG A 546 11.86 -13.17 -6.78
C ARG A 546 11.97 -11.66 -6.56
N THR A 547 10.83 -10.98 -6.52
CA THR A 547 10.79 -9.50 -6.47
C THR A 547 11.23 -8.89 -5.12
N GLY A 548 10.86 -9.51 -4.00
CA GLY A 548 10.89 -8.88 -2.67
C GLY A 548 9.72 -7.92 -2.40
N ASP A 549 8.74 -7.84 -3.30
CA ASP A 549 7.51 -7.08 -3.13
C ASP A 549 6.43 -7.94 -2.45
N LEU A 550 5.64 -7.32 -1.58
CA LEU A 550 4.46 -7.92 -0.96
C LEU A 550 3.22 -7.55 -1.79
N ALA A 551 2.42 -8.53 -2.16
CA ALA A 551 1.20 -8.35 -2.96
C ALA A 551 0.08 -9.29 -2.49
N ARG A 552 -1.14 -9.07 -2.98
CA ARG A 552 -2.26 -10.03 -2.89
C ARG A 552 -3.09 -10.04 -4.16
N TRP A 553 -3.72 -11.17 -4.45
CA TRP A 553 -4.80 -11.23 -5.44
C TRP A 553 -6.11 -10.70 -4.83
N THR A 554 -6.92 -10.05 -5.66
CA THR A 554 -8.33 -9.69 -5.34
C THR A 554 -9.29 -10.69 -6.00
N ALA A 555 -10.54 -10.74 -5.52
CA ALA A 555 -11.59 -11.59 -6.11
C ALA A 555 -11.93 -11.25 -7.58
N ARG A 556 -11.43 -10.11 -8.09
CA ARG A 556 -11.58 -9.68 -9.50
C ARG A 556 -10.44 -10.17 -10.41
N GLY A 557 -9.51 -10.99 -9.93
CA GLY A 557 -8.37 -11.46 -10.73
C GLY A 557 -7.34 -10.38 -11.05
N VAL A 558 -7.21 -9.36 -10.19
CA VAL A 558 -6.15 -8.34 -10.27
C VAL A 558 -5.34 -8.27 -8.98
N LEU A 559 -4.05 -7.95 -9.10
CA LEU A 559 -3.10 -7.83 -8.00
C LEU A 559 -3.11 -6.43 -7.37
N GLU A 560 -3.07 -6.40 -6.04
CA GLU A 560 -2.78 -5.19 -5.25
C GLU A 560 -1.35 -5.27 -4.70
N TYR A 561 -0.58 -4.20 -4.87
CA TYR A 561 0.75 -4.04 -4.28
C TYR A 561 0.62 -3.48 -2.86
N LEU A 562 1.26 -4.15 -1.90
CA LEU A 562 1.13 -3.86 -0.47
C LEU A 562 2.42 -3.31 0.17
N GLY A 563 3.56 -3.35 -0.55
CA GLY A 563 4.83 -2.78 -0.08
C GLY A 563 6.05 -3.66 -0.40
N ARG A 564 7.13 -3.43 0.34
CA ARG A 564 8.37 -4.21 0.30
C ARG A 564 8.50 -5.12 1.51
N ILE A 565 9.07 -6.30 1.31
CA ILE A 565 9.42 -7.24 2.38
C ILE A 565 10.81 -6.91 2.98
N ASP A 566 11.68 -6.26 2.20
CA ASP A 566 13.03 -5.89 2.60
C ASP A 566 13.20 -4.36 2.87
N HIS A 567 14.35 -3.78 2.48
CA HIS A 567 14.73 -2.40 2.80
C HIS A 567 15.05 -1.55 1.55
N GLN A 568 14.72 -2.07 0.37
CA GLN A 568 14.66 -1.30 -0.86
C GLN A 568 13.44 -0.37 -0.83
N VAL A 569 13.55 0.80 -1.45
CA VAL A 569 12.47 1.80 -1.54
C VAL A 569 12.40 2.41 -2.92
N LYS A 570 11.25 2.98 -3.25
CA LYS A 570 10.99 3.75 -4.48
C LYS A 570 10.77 5.21 -4.07
N ILE A 571 11.60 6.13 -4.55
CA ILE A 571 11.58 7.55 -4.18
C ILE A 571 11.62 8.38 -5.45
N ARG A 572 10.50 9.03 -5.79
CA ARG A 572 10.33 9.81 -7.03
C ARG A 572 10.61 8.96 -8.28
N GLY A 573 10.11 7.72 -8.26
CA GLY A 573 10.37 6.69 -9.26
C GLY A 573 11.71 5.93 -9.11
N PHE A 574 12.72 6.54 -8.49
CA PHE A 574 14.05 5.92 -8.38
C PHE A 574 14.05 4.75 -7.38
N ARG A 575 14.57 3.61 -7.83
CA ARG A 575 14.77 2.40 -7.04
C ARG A 575 16.06 2.51 -6.23
N VAL A 576 15.94 2.60 -4.90
CA VAL A 576 17.04 2.85 -3.97
C VAL A 576 17.18 1.70 -2.97
N GLU A 577 18.35 1.06 -2.97
CA GLU A 577 18.78 0.14 -1.90
C GLU A 577 19.40 0.95 -0.77
N THR A 578 18.79 0.95 0.42
CA THR A 578 19.35 1.66 1.58
C THR A 578 20.74 1.15 1.97
N GLY A 579 21.00 -0.15 1.76
CA GLY A 579 22.32 -0.77 1.98
C GLY A 579 23.46 -0.24 1.11
N GLU A 580 23.18 0.37 -0.05
CA GLU A 580 24.20 1.05 -0.88
C GLU A 580 24.66 2.35 -0.23
N ILE A 581 23.74 3.05 0.42
CA ILE A 581 24.03 4.27 1.17
C ILE A 581 24.71 3.92 2.50
N ASP A 582 24.26 2.87 3.20
CA ASP A 582 24.92 2.32 4.40
C ASP A 582 26.39 1.99 4.12
N THR A 583 26.66 1.29 3.01
CA THR A 583 28.01 0.89 2.62
C THR A 583 28.89 2.09 2.31
N CYS A 584 28.38 3.09 1.57
CA CYS A 584 29.12 4.32 1.29
C CYS A 584 29.38 5.15 2.56
N LEU A 585 28.45 5.21 3.50
CA LEU A 585 28.62 5.86 4.81
C LEU A 585 29.70 5.16 5.65
N LEU A 586 29.66 3.83 5.74
CA LEU A 586 30.64 3.02 6.49
C LEU A 586 32.06 3.10 5.91
N ALA A 587 32.19 3.41 4.61
CA ALA A 587 33.49 3.65 3.96
C ALA A 587 34.14 4.99 4.39
N HIS A 588 33.40 5.92 5.02
CA HIS A 588 33.97 7.17 5.51
C HIS A 588 34.79 6.94 6.80
N PRO A 589 36.06 7.38 6.88
CA PRO A 589 36.93 7.04 8.01
C PRO A 589 36.39 7.47 9.37
N GLY A 590 35.70 8.61 9.45
CA GLY A 590 35.12 9.16 10.69
C GLY A 590 33.79 8.55 11.13
N ILE A 591 33.18 7.59 10.40
CA ILE A 591 31.91 6.94 10.77
C ILE A 591 32.18 5.54 11.34
N HIS A 592 31.55 5.18 12.46
CA HIS A 592 31.66 3.87 13.11
C HIS A 592 30.55 2.91 12.69
N GLN A 593 29.29 3.37 12.74
CA GLN A 593 28.11 2.66 12.30
C GLN A 593 27.23 3.63 11.50
N ALA A 594 26.50 3.10 10.51
CA ALA A 594 25.50 3.84 9.77
C ALA A 594 24.30 2.93 9.51
N ILE A 595 23.10 3.53 9.47
CA ILE A 595 21.91 2.90 8.92
C ILE A 595 21.02 3.97 8.28
N VAL A 596 20.60 3.73 7.04
CA VAL A 596 19.69 4.59 6.29
C VAL A 596 18.31 3.93 6.26
N VAL A 597 17.30 4.76 6.52
CA VAL A 597 15.90 4.35 6.48
C VAL A 597 15.10 5.32 5.61
N PRO A 598 14.03 4.83 4.95
CA PRO A 598 12.95 5.72 4.53
C PRO A 598 12.31 6.38 5.74
N TRP A 599 11.92 7.63 5.58
CA TRP A 599 11.10 8.35 6.54
C TRP A 599 10.10 9.27 5.83
N SER A 600 8.92 9.41 6.40
CA SER A 600 7.83 10.25 5.91
C SER A 600 6.94 10.68 7.07
N SER A 601 6.21 11.78 6.90
CA SER A 601 5.12 12.20 7.79
C SER A 601 3.98 12.83 6.98
N GLU A 602 2.86 13.14 7.62
CA GLU A 602 1.76 13.89 6.99
C GLU A 602 2.21 15.24 6.37
N GLN A 603 3.31 15.81 6.87
CA GLN A 603 3.88 17.07 6.40
C GLN A 603 5.06 16.90 5.41
N LYS A 604 5.60 15.68 5.23
CA LYS A 604 6.78 15.44 4.38
C LYS A 604 6.69 14.12 3.60
N PRO A 605 6.79 14.17 2.25
CA PRO A 605 6.83 12.96 1.42
C PRO A 605 8.08 12.13 1.71
N LEU A 606 8.08 10.88 1.24
CA LEU A 606 9.12 9.89 1.48
C LEU A 606 10.52 10.40 1.14
N GLN A 607 11.42 10.36 2.13
CA GLN A 607 12.80 10.84 2.06
C GLN A 607 13.75 9.85 2.75
N LEU A 608 15.04 9.95 2.44
CA LEU A 608 16.10 9.15 3.04
C LEU A 608 16.66 9.86 4.28
N VAL A 609 16.84 9.13 5.38
CA VAL A 609 17.44 9.62 6.63
C VAL A 609 18.58 8.69 7.03
N ALA A 610 19.78 9.25 7.26
CA ALA A 610 20.93 8.50 7.76
C ALA A 610 21.09 8.68 9.27
N TYR A 611 21.15 7.56 10.00
CA TYR A 611 21.49 7.52 11.41
C TYR A 611 22.94 7.07 11.56
N LEU A 612 23.77 7.89 12.19
CA LEU A 612 25.21 7.73 12.25
C LEU A 612 25.68 7.55 13.69
N VAL A 613 26.63 6.63 13.91
CA VAL A 613 27.50 6.63 15.10
C VAL A 613 28.88 7.04 14.62
N LEU A 614 29.45 8.10 15.18
CA LEU A 614 30.72 8.67 14.70
C LEU A 614 31.92 8.06 15.43
N LYS A 615 33.04 7.87 14.72
CA LYS A 615 34.37 7.67 15.34
C LYS A 615 34.97 9.01 15.77
N ASP A 616 34.71 10.07 15.00
CA ASP A 616 35.16 11.43 15.27
C ASP A 616 33.95 12.32 15.59
N PRO A 617 33.78 12.77 16.85
CA PRO A 617 32.69 13.67 17.25
C PRO A 617 32.72 15.05 16.57
N ALA A 618 33.82 15.45 15.93
CA ALA A 618 33.95 16.72 15.22
C ALA A 618 33.47 16.68 13.76
N LEU A 619 33.23 15.49 13.20
CA LEU A 619 32.86 15.30 11.79
C LEU A 619 31.52 15.97 11.45
N GLN A 620 31.54 16.89 10.49
CA GLN A 620 30.34 17.65 10.11
C GLN A 620 29.52 16.93 9.03
N THR A 621 28.20 17.09 9.09
CA THR A 621 27.25 16.57 8.08
C THR A 621 27.60 17.00 6.65
N ALA A 622 28.20 18.19 6.46
CA ALA A 622 28.65 18.68 5.16
C ALA A 622 29.75 17.79 4.56
N GLU A 623 30.71 17.32 5.37
CA GLU A 623 31.79 16.44 4.93
C GLU A 623 31.25 15.06 4.52
N VAL A 624 30.31 14.52 5.32
CA VAL A 624 29.61 13.26 5.00
C VAL A 624 28.84 13.37 3.68
N GLN A 625 28.13 14.48 3.44
CA GLN A 625 27.44 14.71 2.17
C GLN A 625 28.41 14.83 0.99
N VAL A 626 29.56 15.50 1.15
CA VAL A 626 30.59 15.61 0.11
C VAL A 626 31.18 14.24 -0.22
N HIS A 627 31.43 13.40 0.79
CA HIS A 627 31.87 12.01 0.58
C HIS A 627 30.83 11.18 -0.18
N LEU A 628 29.55 11.23 0.21
CA LEU A 628 28.51 10.44 -0.47
C LEU A 628 28.30 10.85 -1.94
N ARG A 629 28.31 12.15 -2.26
CA ARG A 629 28.14 12.68 -3.63
C ARG A 629 29.24 12.25 -4.61
N ARG A 630 30.34 11.65 -4.14
CA ARG A 630 31.34 11.04 -5.01
C ARG A 630 30.91 9.70 -5.60
N PHE A 631 30.14 8.91 -4.86
CA PHE A 631 29.82 7.52 -5.20
C PHE A 631 28.33 7.31 -5.54
N LEU A 632 27.47 8.17 -5.02
CA LEU A 632 26.01 8.06 -5.10
C LEU A 632 25.40 9.20 -5.93
N PRO A 633 24.40 8.91 -6.80
CA PRO A 633 23.58 9.95 -7.43
C PRO A 633 22.83 10.79 -6.39
N GLU A 634 22.48 12.03 -6.74
CA GLU A 634 21.85 12.98 -5.81
C GLU A 634 20.55 12.46 -5.18
N HIS A 635 19.76 11.64 -5.89
CA HIS A 635 18.53 11.03 -5.36
C HIS A 635 18.76 9.95 -4.28
N MET A 636 19.99 9.48 -4.10
CA MET A 636 20.40 8.55 -3.03
C MET A 636 21.04 9.28 -1.83
N ILE A 637 21.19 10.61 -1.87
CA ILE A 637 21.76 11.38 -0.76
C ILE A 637 20.69 11.60 0.32
N PRO A 638 20.96 11.26 1.60
CA PRO A 638 20.01 11.49 2.70
C PRO A 638 19.64 12.97 2.87
N ALA A 639 18.36 13.23 3.11
CA ALA A 639 17.81 14.57 3.37
C ALA A 639 18.03 15.03 4.82
N ALA A 640 18.28 14.09 5.74
CA ALA A 640 18.69 14.36 7.12
C ALA A 640 19.75 13.35 7.60
N PHE A 641 20.57 13.81 8.55
CA PHE A 641 21.64 13.03 9.17
C PHE A 641 21.52 13.19 10.69
N VAL A 642 21.36 12.08 11.41
CA VAL A 642 21.08 12.05 12.84
C VAL A 642 22.21 11.31 13.56
N THR A 643 22.97 12.02 14.39
CA THR A 643 24.07 11.41 15.17
C THR A 643 23.53 10.77 16.45
N LEU A 644 23.88 9.50 16.68
CA LEU A 644 23.55 8.70 17.86
C LEU A 644 24.83 8.23 18.57
N GLY A 645 24.76 8.02 19.89
CA GLY A 645 25.87 7.40 20.64
C GLY A 645 26.04 5.90 20.37
N ALA A 646 24.96 5.23 19.98
CA ALA A 646 24.92 3.86 19.48
C ALA A 646 23.62 3.68 18.66
N LEU A 647 23.59 2.74 17.72
CA LEU A 647 22.33 2.34 17.08
C LEU A 647 21.46 1.53 18.08
N PRO A 648 20.14 1.78 18.18
CA PRO A 648 19.26 1.00 19.04
C PRO A 648 19.19 -0.46 18.56
N LEU A 649 19.20 -1.42 19.48
CA LEU A 649 19.19 -2.85 19.16
C LEU A 649 17.96 -3.56 19.75
N THR A 650 17.38 -4.44 18.94
CA THR A 650 16.43 -5.46 19.40
C THR A 650 17.09 -6.45 20.37
N PRO A 651 16.31 -7.22 21.17
CA PRO A 651 16.85 -8.29 22.02
C PRO A 651 17.71 -9.33 21.28
N ASN A 652 17.51 -9.47 19.96
CA ASN A 652 18.30 -10.36 19.09
C ASN A 652 19.55 -9.66 18.48
N SER A 653 20.01 -8.55 19.07
CA SER A 653 21.18 -7.76 18.66
C SER A 653 21.16 -7.20 17.22
N LYS A 654 20.01 -7.26 16.53
CA LYS A 654 19.80 -6.55 15.24
C LYS A 654 19.33 -5.12 15.51
N VAL A 655 19.69 -4.18 14.64
CA VAL A 655 19.25 -2.76 14.76
C VAL A 655 17.72 -2.67 14.73
N ASP A 656 17.15 -2.00 15.73
CA ASP A 656 15.72 -1.73 15.79
C ASP A 656 15.39 -0.44 15.02
N ARG A 657 14.96 -0.61 13.76
CA ARG A 657 14.56 0.50 12.89
C ARG A 657 13.32 1.27 13.43
N LYS A 658 12.50 0.69 14.32
CA LYS A 658 11.33 1.35 14.92
C LYS A 658 11.69 2.18 16.16
N ALA A 659 12.80 1.85 16.82
CA ALA A 659 13.33 2.60 17.96
C ALA A 659 14.31 3.74 17.57
N LEU A 660 14.50 4.00 16.26
CA LEU A 660 15.24 5.16 15.78
C LEU A 660 14.44 6.45 16.09
N PRO A 661 15.05 7.49 16.68
CA PRO A 661 14.35 8.73 16.99
C PRO A 661 13.96 9.48 15.71
N PRO A 662 12.87 10.27 15.70
CA PRO A 662 12.49 11.04 14.52
C PRO A 662 13.59 12.04 14.12
N PRO A 663 13.81 12.27 12.80
CA PRO A 663 14.86 13.14 12.32
C PRO A 663 14.57 14.62 12.63
N THR A 664 15.47 15.25 13.36
CA THR A 664 15.61 16.71 13.33
C THR A 664 16.17 17.12 11.97
N PHE A 665 15.28 17.54 11.06
CA PHE A 665 15.70 18.25 9.85
C PHE A 665 16.25 19.62 10.26
N VAL A 666 17.57 19.73 10.38
CA VAL A 666 18.21 20.97 10.86
C VAL A 666 18.19 22.05 9.76
N THR A 667 17.03 22.68 9.58
CA THR A 667 17.02 24.12 9.28
C THR A 667 17.84 24.78 10.40
N ARG A 668 18.90 25.51 10.03
CA ARG A 668 19.98 25.93 10.94
C ARG A 668 19.45 26.46 12.27
N GLN A 669 19.77 25.78 13.38
CA GLN A 669 19.56 26.32 14.72
C GLN A 669 20.39 27.59 14.93
N ARG A 670 19.76 28.74 14.68
CA ARG A 670 20.05 29.96 15.44
C ARG A 670 19.33 29.86 16.78
N GLN A 671 19.80 30.57 17.80
CA GLN A 671 18.96 30.81 18.97
C GLN A 671 17.79 31.68 18.53
N ALA A 672 16.57 31.17 18.69
CA ALA A 672 15.34 31.90 18.41
C ALA A 672 15.34 33.22 19.20
N VAL A 673 15.37 34.36 18.49
CA VAL A 673 15.31 35.67 19.12
C VAL A 673 13.89 35.84 19.69
N PRO A 674 13.72 36.00 21.01
CA PRO A 674 12.41 35.92 21.62
C PRO A 674 11.51 37.11 21.26
N PRO A 675 10.18 36.92 21.22
CA PRO A 675 9.22 37.98 20.96
C PRO A 675 9.28 39.09 22.01
N ARG A 676 9.10 40.32 21.52
CA ARG A 676 9.21 41.60 22.24
C ARG A 676 7.85 42.32 22.30
N THR A 677 6.91 41.99 21.40
CA THR A 677 5.52 42.47 21.42
C THR A 677 4.50 41.32 21.47
N SER A 678 3.23 41.66 21.75
CA SER A 678 2.09 40.75 21.74
C SER A 678 1.84 40.11 20.36
N GLU A 679 2.04 40.88 19.29
CA GLU A 679 1.81 40.47 17.91
C GLU A 679 2.93 39.57 17.42
N GLU A 680 4.18 39.85 17.84
CA GLU A 680 5.32 38.97 17.63
C GLU A 680 5.10 37.62 18.33
N PHE A 681 4.65 37.63 19.59
CA PHE A 681 4.38 36.41 20.36
C PHE A 681 3.29 35.55 19.69
N ALA A 682 2.16 36.17 19.32
CA ALA A 682 1.05 35.44 18.73
C ALA A 682 1.34 34.97 17.28
N LEU A 683 2.22 35.66 16.53
CA LEU A 683 2.75 35.12 15.29
C LEU A 683 3.67 33.91 15.52
N CYS A 684 4.56 33.94 16.53
CA CYS A 684 5.39 32.79 16.88
C CYS A 684 4.52 31.56 17.18
N GLU A 685 3.41 31.73 17.90
CA GLU A 685 2.44 30.66 18.14
C GLU A 685 1.68 30.19 16.88
N ILE A 686 1.21 31.12 16.03
CA ILE A 686 0.51 30.77 14.79
C ILE A 686 1.43 30.01 13.83
N TRP A 687 2.68 30.45 13.71
CA TRP A 687 3.71 29.76 12.92
C TRP A 687 4.05 28.41 13.56
N GLY A 688 4.20 28.35 14.88
CA GLY A 688 4.47 27.09 15.58
C GLY A 688 3.36 26.06 15.40
N LEU A 689 2.10 26.48 15.35
CA LEU A 689 0.95 25.61 15.04
C LEU A 689 0.85 25.21 13.56
N LEU A 690 1.18 26.10 12.62
CA LEU A 690 1.09 25.82 11.17
C LEU A 690 2.27 25.01 10.63
N LEU A 691 3.47 25.28 11.14
CA LEU A 691 4.73 24.67 10.73
C LEU A 691 5.16 23.55 11.70
N ASN A 692 4.38 23.30 12.76
CA ASN A 692 4.65 22.32 13.82
C ASN A 692 6.03 22.52 14.49
N CYS A 693 6.38 23.78 14.77
CA CYS A 693 7.69 24.20 15.29
C CYS A 693 7.53 24.87 16.67
N PRO A 694 7.94 24.23 17.78
CA PRO A 694 7.68 24.75 19.13
C PRO A 694 8.53 25.96 19.54
N GLU A 695 9.67 26.19 18.88
CA GLU A 695 10.51 27.37 19.07
C GLU A 695 10.62 28.12 17.73
N VAL A 696 9.89 29.23 17.60
CA VAL A 696 9.99 30.15 16.46
C VAL A 696 10.46 31.51 16.99
N GLY A 697 11.56 32.03 16.45
CA GLY A 697 12.11 33.33 16.80
C GLY A 697 11.63 34.44 15.87
N ILE A 698 11.70 35.68 16.33
CA ILE A 698 11.18 36.82 15.55
C ILE A 698 12.01 37.15 14.30
N GLU A 699 13.20 36.58 14.17
CA GLU A 699 14.11 36.74 13.02
C GLU A 699 14.07 35.53 12.06
N ASP A 700 13.18 34.56 12.30
CA ASP A 700 13.01 33.38 11.43
C ASP A 700 12.07 33.66 10.25
N ASP A 701 12.31 32.93 9.15
CA ASP A 701 11.60 33.08 7.88
C ASP A 701 10.56 31.97 7.67
N PHE A 702 9.35 32.36 7.24
CA PHE A 702 8.20 31.45 7.10
C PHE A 702 8.46 30.29 6.15
N PHE A 703 9.13 30.56 5.02
CA PHE A 703 9.39 29.57 3.98
C PHE A 703 10.61 28.71 4.32
N ALA A 704 11.63 29.28 4.97
CA ALA A 704 12.77 28.53 5.48
C ALA A 704 12.39 27.49 6.54
N LEU A 705 11.35 27.76 7.33
CA LEU A 705 10.76 26.82 8.29
C LEU A 705 9.76 25.81 7.66
N GLY A 706 9.65 25.77 6.33
CA GLY A 706 8.78 24.82 5.61
C GLY A 706 7.40 25.35 5.24
N GLY A 707 7.13 26.63 5.47
CA GLY A 707 5.93 27.30 4.97
C GLY A 707 5.88 27.33 3.44
N HIS A 708 4.66 27.30 2.90
CA HIS A 708 4.39 27.43 1.46
C HIS A 708 3.04 28.14 1.26
N SER A 709 2.69 28.50 0.02
CA SER A 709 1.55 29.39 -0.30
C SER A 709 0.20 28.94 0.30
N LEU A 710 -0.03 27.63 0.43
CA LEU A 710 -1.24 27.09 1.08
C LEU A 710 -1.23 27.29 2.60
N LEU A 711 -0.07 27.10 3.25
CA LEU A 711 0.10 27.44 4.67
C LEU A 711 0.05 28.96 4.91
N ALA A 712 0.53 29.78 3.97
CA ALA A 712 0.36 31.24 4.04
C ALA A 712 -1.11 31.66 3.95
N MET A 713 -1.92 31.00 3.10
CA MET A 713 -3.39 31.21 3.08
C MET A 713 -4.06 30.75 4.38
N ARG A 714 -3.68 29.60 4.94
CA ARG A 714 -4.12 29.18 6.28
C ARG A 714 -3.66 30.15 7.36
N MET A 715 -2.49 30.78 7.21
CA MET A 715 -1.99 31.80 8.13
C MET A 715 -2.81 33.08 8.11
N VAL A 716 -3.20 33.58 6.93
CA VAL A 716 -4.15 34.71 6.83
C VAL A 716 -5.44 34.38 7.59
N ALA A 717 -5.98 33.18 7.40
CA ALA A 717 -7.18 32.74 8.12
C ALA A 717 -6.96 32.63 9.64
N MET A 718 -5.81 32.11 10.10
CA MET A 718 -5.50 31.97 11.53
C MET A 718 -5.15 33.30 12.22
N VAL A 719 -4.50 34.24 11.53
CA VAL A 719 -4.27 35.62 11.99
C VAL A 719 -5.60 36.36 12.14
N ARG A 720 -6.51 36.17 11.17
CA ARG A 720 -7.89 36.70 11.24
C ARG A 720 -8.69 36.09 12.39
N ALA A 721 -8.58 34.78 12.60
CA ALA A 721 -9.37 34.05 13.60
C ALA A 721 -8.85 34.18 15.04
N ARG A 722 -7.54 34.05 15.28
CA ARG A 722 -6.96 34.04 16.63
C ARG A 722 -6.96 35.42 17.30
N LEU A 723 -6.94 36.48 16.49
CA LEU A 723 -6.57 37.81 16.95
C LEU A 723 -7.39 38.96 16.30
N GLY A 724 -7.84 38.82 15.04
CA GLY A 724 -8.83 39.74 14.43
C GLY A 724 -8.41 40.63 13.24
N VAL A 725 -7.26 40.38 12.59
CA VAL A 725 -6.76 41.19 11.44
C VAL A 725 -7.13 40.53 10.12
N GLU A 726 -7.66 41.31 9.17
CA GLU A 726 -7.59 40.92 7.76
C GLU A 726 -6.23 41.28 7.19
N LEU A 727 -5.29 40.33 7.24
CA LEU A 727 -3.93 40.47 6.74
C LEU A 727 -3.91 40.10 5.26
N PRO A 728 -3.60 41.02 4.32
CA PRO A 728 -3.50 40.67 2.91
C PRO A 728 -2.38 39.63 2.71
N LEU A 729 -2.64 38.57 1.94
CA LEU A 729 -1.66 37.49 1.66
C LEU A 729 -0.30 38.03 1.22
N ARG A 730 -0.30 39.11 0.42
CA ARG A 730 0.90 39.79 -0.07
C ARG A 730 1.85 40.22 1.06
N GLU A 731 1.34 40.67 2.20
CA GLU A 731 2.16 41.13 3.33
C GLU A 731 3.11 40.05 3.85
N ILE A 732 2.74 38.77 3.69
CA ILE A 732 3.53 37.60 4.09
C ILE A 732 4.70 37.34 3.13
N PHE A 733 4.53 37.66 1.85
CA PHE A 733 5.60 37.56 0.85
C PHE A 733 6.51 38.81 0.85
N ASP A 734 5.93 39.99 1.09
CA ASP A 734 6.65 41.27 1.20
C ASP A 734 7.30 41.51 2.60
N ALA A 735 7.05 40.61 3.57
CA ALA A 735 7.70 40.56 4.89
C ALA A 735 7.63 39.13 5.50
N PRO A 736 8.44 38.18 5.00
CA PRO A 736 8.36 36.76 5.36
C PRO A 736 8.99 36.43 6.72
N VAL A 737 9.22 37.42 7.60
CA VAL A 737 9.94 37.31 8.87
C VAL A 737 9.10 37.93 10.00
N ILE A 738 8.96 37.24 11.14
CA ILE A 738 7.99 37.60 12.20
C ILE A 738 8.11 39.05 12.68
N VAL A 739 9.30 39.57 13.00
CA VAL A 739 9.49 40.96 13.49
C VAL A 739 8.98 41.99 12.47
N GLN A 740 9.05 41.67 11.18
CA GLN A 740 8.58 42.52 10.10
C GLN A 740 7.05 42.42 9.95
N LEU A 741 6.50 41.20 10.04
CA LEU A 741 5.08 40.92 9.89
C LEU A 741 4.24 41.38 11.11
N ALA A 742 4.76 41.20 12.33
CA ALA A 742 4.13 41.60 13.59
C ALA A 742 3.88 43.11 13.64
N SER A 743 4.83 43.90 13.16
CA SER A 743 4.70 45.37 13.06
C SER A 743 3.49 45.82 12.23
N ARG A 744 2.97 44.95 11.35
CA ARG A 744 1.81 45.18 10.49
C ARG A 744 0.48 44.71 11.13
N LEU A 745 0.52 43.85 12.16
CA LEU A 745 -0.67 43.27 12.80
C LEU A 745 -1.28 44.11 13.93
N ALA A 746 -0.51 45.00 14.56
CA ALA A 746 -0.97 45.83 15.68
C ALA A 746 -2.20 46.73 15.38
N HIS A 747 -2.67 46.79 14.13
CA HIS A 747 -3.78 47.63 13.70
C HIS A 747 -5.20 47.08 13.98
N TYR A 748 -5.40 45.79 14.32
CA TYR A 748 -6.75 45.21 14.47
C TYR A 748 -6.91 44.22 15.67
N GLN A 749 -5.96 44.19 16.62
CA GLN A 749 -5.71 43.20 17.71
C GLN A 749 -6.68 43.12 18.92
N ALA A 750 -7.85 42.42 18.96
CA ALA A 750 -8.71 42.47 20.17
C ALA A 750 -9.80 41.38 20.47
N ARG A 751 -9.54 40.53 21.49
CA ARG A 751 -10.44 39.88 22.51
C ARG A 751 -10.75 38.37 22.44
N GLU A 752 -10.51 37.70 23.58
CA GLU A 752 -10.61 36.25 23.90
C GLU A 752 -11.29 36.07 25.32
N GLU A 753 -11.47 34.93 26.03
CA GLU A 753 -11.25 33.46 25.88
C GLU A 753 -12.09 32.70 26.98
N GLY A 754 -12.32 31.38 26.85
CA GLY A 754 -12.40 30.42 27.99
C GLY A 754 -13.79 29.95 28.48
N SER A 755 -13.94 28.87 29.27
CA SER A 755 -13.03 27.78 29.70
C SER A 755 -13.84 26.56 30.27
N SER A 756 -13.28 25.61 31.05
CA SER A 756 -13.90 24.27 31.34
C SER A 756 -13.94 23.76 32.84
N PRO A 757 -13.82 22.46 33.27
CA PRO A 757 -14.81 21.79 34.17
C PRO A 757 -14.25 21.10 35.47
N ILE A 758 -14.59 19.80 35.77
CA ILE A 758 -14.26 18.92 36.96
C ILE A 758 -15.34 18.95 38.10
N GLY A 759 -15.67 17.91 38.91
CA GLY A 759 -15.33 16.45 39.00
C GLY A 759 -15.59 15.85 40.43
N ILE A 760 -15.99 14.57 40.62
CA ILE A 760 -16.48 13.98 41.92
C ILE A 760 -16.15 12.46 42.12
N THR A 761 -16.09 11.95 43.37
CA THR A 761 -15.86 10.54 43.80
C THR A 761 -16.91 9.95 44.82
N PRO A 762 -16.90 8.62 45.15
CA PRO A 762 -17.97 7.87 45.89
C PRO A 762 -17.54 7.30 47.29
N ARG A 763 -18.31 6.52 48.07
CA ARG A 763 -19.72 6.56 48.58
C ARG A 763 -19.81 5.72 49.89
N ASP A 764 -20.93 5.74 50.64
CA ASP A 764 -21.13 5.00 51.91
C ASP A 764 -22.50 4.29 52.00
N GLY A 765 -22.68 3.36 52.96
CA GLY A 765 -23.70 2.29 52.95
C GLY A 765 -25.13 2.63 53.36
N ASN A 766 -25.41 3.75 54.04
CA ASN A 766 -26.78 4.22 54.29
C ASN A 766 -27.28 5.17 53.18
N GLN A 767 -26.84 4.92 51.96
CA GLN A 767 -27.07 5.79 50.80
C GLN A 767 -27.58 4.94 49.64
N PRO A 768 -28.35 5.51 48.69
CA PRO A 768 -29.01 4.73 47.66
C PRO A 768 -28.06 3.80 46.88
N LEU A 769 -28.52 2.59 46.58
CA LEU A 769 -27.82 1.61 45.75
C LEU A 769 -27.37 2.29 44.46
N ARG A 770 -26.06 2.48 44.28
CA ARG A 770 -25.55 2.96 43.00
C ARG A 770 -25.73 1.88 41.95
N LEU A 771 -25.89 2.33 40.73
CA LEU A 771 -25.76 1.51 39.55
C LEU A 771 -24.29 1.03 39.51
N SER A 772 -24.06 -0.21 39.05
CA SER A 772 -22.71 -0.62 38.64
C SER A 772 -22.24 0.22 37.45
N PHE A 773 -20.94 0.30 37.14
CA PHE A 773 -20.45 1.10 36.00
C PHE A 773 -21.16 0.77 34.67
N SER A 774 -21.48 -0.51 34.43
CA SER A 774 -22.26 -0.94 33.27
C SER A 774 -23.68 -0.38 33.28
N GLN A 775 -24.34 -0.37 34.44
CA GLN A 775 -25.67 0.21 34.61
C GLN A 775 -25.63 1.75 34.56
N GLU A 776 -24.65 2.42 35.17
CA GLU A 776 -24.46 3.89 35.08
C GLU A 776 -24.28 4.30 33.61
N ARG A 777 -23.51 3.53 32.82
CA ARG A 777 -23.38 3.71 31.37
C ARG A 777 -24.72 3.54 30.64
N LEU A 778 -25.46 2.46 30.88
CA LEU A 778 -26.75 2.21 30.20
C LEU A 778 -27.78 3.29 30.54
N TRP A 779 -27.91 3.67 31.80
CA TRP A 779 -28.78 4.75 32.26
C TRP A 779 -28.38 6.13 31.70
N PHE A 780 -27.08 6.43 31.62
CA PHE A 780 -26.59 7.67 31.04
C PHE A 780 -26.90 7.75 29.54
N LEU A 781 -26.71 6.64 28.81
CA LEU A 781 -27.02 6.54 27.39
C LEU A 781 -28.51 6.73 27.10
N ASP A 782 -29.39 6.14 27.92
CA ASP A 782 -30.85 6.32 27.90
C ASP A 782 -31.34 7.76 28.18
N ARG A 783 -30.49 8.61 28.77
CA ARG A 783 -30.82 10.03 29.05
C ARG A 783 -30.14 11.04 28.12
N LEU A 784 -29.18 10.60 27.30
CA LEU A 784 -28.39 11.47 26.40
C LEU A 784 -28.75 11.24 24.92
N VAL A 785 -29.11 10.01 24.59
CA VAL A 785 -29.79 9.60 23.36
C VAL A 785 -31.15 9.04 23.80
N GLU A 786 -32.18 9.06 22.96
CA GLU A 786 -33.26 8.07 23.15
C GLU A 786 -32.67 6.68 22.83
N ALA A 787 -32.16 5.97 23.84
CA ALA A 787 -31.58 4.63 23.69
C ALA A 787 -32.67 3.56 23.47
N GLY A 788 -33.46 3.72 22.41
CA GLY A 788 -34.83 3.21 22.33
C GLY A 788 -34.99 1.71 22.53
N VAL A 789 -34.26 0.90 21.76
CA VAL A 789 -34.42 -0.57 21.77
C VAL A 789 -33.07 -1.32 21.70
N ALA A 790 -31.95 -0.61 21.53
CA ALA A 790 -30.62 -1.19 21.30
C ALA A 790 -30.02 -1.98 22.49
N TYR A 791 -30.68 -1.91 23.65
CA TYR A 791 -30.33 -2.67 24.86
C TYR A 791 -31.45 -3.62 25.31
N ASN A 792 -32.43 -3.88 24.44
CA ASN A 792 -33.38 -4.96 24.64
C ASN A 792 -32.71 -6.29 24.30
N VAL A 793 -32.92 -7.29 25.15
CA VAL A 793 -32.54 -8.67 24.90
C VAL A 793 -33.83 -9.46 24.68
N PRO A 794 -34.19 -9.79 23.42
CA PRO A 794 -35.36 -10.57 23.09
C PRO A 794 -35.06 -12.07 23.03
N TRP A 795 -36.04 -12.88 23.39
CA TRP A 795 -36.05 -14.33 23.28
C TRP A 795 -37.43 -14.82 22.82
N SER A 796 -37.46 -15.91 22.07
CA SER A 796 -38.69 -16.59 21.66
C SER A 796 -38.57 -18.10 21.83
N LEU A 797 -39.67 -18.72 22.28
CA LEU A 797 -39.73 -20.15 22.56
C LEU A 797 -40.97 -20.74 21.87
N GLU A 798 -40.77 -21.62 20.89
CA GLU A 798 -41.90 -22.37 20.30
C GLU A 798 -42.30 -23.50 21.24
N MET A 799 -43.61 -23.64 21.46
CA MET A 799 -44.23 -24.61 22.35
C MET A 799 -45.30 -25.36 21.58
N ARG A 800 -45.11 -26.67 21.38
CA ARG A 800 -46.02 -27.52 20.61
C ARG A 800 -46.76 -28.50 21.53
N GLY A 801 -48.09 -28.42 21.58
CA GLY A 801 -48.96 -29.22 22.45
C GLY A 801 -50.07 -28.42 23.16
N GLU A 802 -50.78 -29.08 24.09
CA GLU A 802 -51.91 -28.49 24.84
C GLU A 802 -51.42 -27.54 25.95
N LEU A 803 -51.31 -26.25 25.65
CA LEU A 803 -50.81 -25.25 26.58
C LEU A 803 -51.85 -24.77 27.61
N GLN A 804 -51.62 -25.10 28.89
CA GLN A 804 -52.38 -24.51 30.01
C GLN A 804 -51.86 -23.10 30.33
N THR A 805 -52.42 -22.08 29.66
CA THR A 805 -51.96 -20.68 29.75
C THR A 805 -51.91 -20.14 31.19
N ALA A 806 -52.90 -20.44 32.02
CA ALA A 806 -52.96 -20.00 33.42
C ALA A 806 -51.83 -20.61 34.30
N ALA A 807 -51.34 -21.81 33.96
CA ALA A 807 -50.20 -22.43 34.66
C ALA A 807 -48.87 -21.76 34.27
N LEU A 808 -48.72 -21.38 32.99
CA LEU A 808 -47.57 -20.61 32.50
C LEU A 808 -47.54 -19.20 33.11
N GLU A 809 -48.69 -18.52 33.15
CA GLU A 809 -48.86 -17.22 33.80
C GLU A 809 -48.54 -17.26 35.30
N TRP A 810 -49.00 -18.29 36.02
CA TRP A 810 -48.63 -18.50 37.42
C TRP A 810 -47.12 -18.71 37.61
N ALA A 811 -46.48 -19.52 36.76
CA ALA A 811 -45.06 -19.81 36.83
C ALA A 811 -44.19 -18.56 36.59
N ILE A 812 -44.51 -17.76 35.57
CA ILE A 812 -43.86 -16.46 35.30
C ILE A 812 -43.92 -15.55 36.54
N ASN A 813 -45.08 -15.46 37.19
CA ASN A 813 -45.26 -14.64 38.37
C ASN A 813 -44.48 -15.15 39.60
N GLN A 814 -44.25 -16.46 39.76
CA GLN A 814 -43.34 -16.96 40.80
C GLN A 814 -41.88 -16.53 40.58
N VAL A 815 -41.43 -16.44 39.32
CA VAL A 815 -40.07 -15.97 38.98
C VAL A 815 -39.92 -14.47 39.27
N ILE A 816 -40.91 -13.65 38.88
CA ILE A 816 -40.94 -12.21 39.16
C ILE A 816 -40.91 -11.92 40.67
N CYS A 817 -41.72 -12.64 41.46
CA CYS A 817 -41.69 -12.54 42.92
C CYS A 817 -40.30 -12.85 43.49
N ARG A 818 -39.67 -13.94 43.03
CA ARG A 818 -38.41 -14.46 43.56
C ARG A 818 -37.19 -13.59 43.27
N HIS A 819 -37.11 -12.92 42.11
CA HIS A 819 -35.89 -12.26 41.65
C HIS A 819 -35.97 -10.74 41.74
N GLU A 820 -35.13 -10.13 42.57
CA GLU A 820 -35.13 -8.68 42.80
C GLU A 820 -34.74 -7.88 41.56
N SER A 821 -33.83 -8.37 40.71
CA SER A 821 -33.43 -7.67 39.47
C SER A 821 -34.60 -7.39 38.53
N LEU A 822 -35.52 -8.35 38.35
CA LEU A 822 -36.73 -8.17 37.54
C LEU A 822 -37.62 -7.04 38.09
N ARG A 823 -37.50 -6.76 39.40
CA ARG A 823 -38.21 -5.71 40.13
C ARG A 823 -37.33 -4.51 40.45
N THR A 824 -36.16 -4.35 39.81
CA THR A 824 -35.32 -3.17 39.96
C THR A 824 -35.69 -2.13 38.91
N VAL A 825 -35.99 -0.91 39.38
CA VAL A 825 -36.12 0.28 38.54
C VAL A 825 -35.06 1.31 38.93
N PHE A 826 -34.73 2.20 38.01
CA PHE A 826 -33.61 3.13 38.13
C PHE A 826 -34.16 4.54 38.22
N ARG A 827 -33.87 5.25 39.31
CA ARG A 827 -34.52 6.53 39.62
C ARG A 827 -33.48 7.62 39.85
N ASN A 828 -33.85 8.87 39.56
CA ASN A 828 -33.04 10.01 39.94
C ASN A 828 -33.32 10.38 41.40
N SER A 829 -32.29 10.35 42.24
CA SER A 829 -32.33 10.83 43.63
C SER A 829 -31.21 11.86 43.82
N ASN A 830 -31.61 13.09 44.15
CA ASN A 830 -30.72 14.23 44.37
C ASN A 830 -29.69 14.47 43.25
N GLY A 831 -30.08 14.26 41.99
CA GLY A 831 -29.21 14.43 40.81
C GLY A 831 -28.35 13.21 40.48
N THR A 832 -28.50 12.09 41.19
CA THR A 832 -27.76 10.84 40.94
C THR A 832 -28.70 9.69 40.58
N ALA A 833 -28.28 8.81 39.67
CA ALA A 833 -29.00 7.58 39.36
C ALA A 833 -28.89 6.58 40.52
N VAL A 834 -30.00 5.93 40.88
CA VAL A 834 -30.06 4.96 41.98
C VAL A 834 -30.95 3.76 41.64
N GLN A 835 -30.53 2.56 42.03
CA GLN A 835 -31.34 1.35 41.91
C GLN A 835 -32.40 1.35 43.01
N THR A 836 -33.65 1.04 42.65
CA THR A 836 -34.80 0.96 43.55
C THR A 836 -35.54 -0.33 43.29
N ILE A 837 -35.50 -1.27 44.24
CA ILE A 837 -36.25 -2.53 44.16
C ILE A 837 -37.72 -2.24 44.54
N VAL A 838 -38.65 -2.48 43.64
CA VAL A 838 -40.10 -2.35 43.88
C VAL A 838 -40.71 -3.66 44.41
N PRO A 839 -41.89 -3.60 45.04
CA PRO A 839 -42.67 -4.80 45.36
C PRO A 839 -42.97 -5.64 44.12
N ALA A 840 -43.31 -6.92 44.32
CA ALA A 840 -43.78 -7.76 43.23
C ALA A 840 -45.24 -7.45 42.90
N GLU A 841 -45.51 -7.15 41.63
CA GLU A 841 -46.85 -7.10 41.04
C GLU A 841 -47.00 -8.27 40.06
N ASN A 842 -48.23 -8.75 39.85
CA ASN A 842 -48.48 -9.86 38.93
C ASN A 842 -48.56 -9.34 37.48
N GLU A 843 -47.69 -9.82 36.58
CA GLU A 843 -47.80 -9.62 35.13
C GLU A 843 -48.91 -10.54 34.59
N SER A 844 -49.86 -9.96 33.85
CA SER A 844 -50.91 -10.72 33.16
C SER A 844 -50.42 -11.20 31.79
N LEU A 845 -50.47 -12.51 31.53
CA LEU A 845 -49.94 -13.10 30.30
C LEU A 845 -50.89 -12.88 29.11
N VAL A 846 -50.73 -11.75 28.43
CA VAL A 846 -51.51 -11.42 27.23
C VAL A 846 -51.28 -12.46 26.13
N SER A 847 -52.35 -13.19 25.79
CA SER A 847 -52.38 -14.21 24.75
C SER A 847 -53.15 -13.73 23.52
N GLN A 848 -52.54 -13.83 22.33
CA GLN A 848 -53.09 -13.37 21.06
C GLN A 848 -52.98 -14.46 19.99
N SER A 849 -54.07 -14.75 19.27
CA SER A 849 -53.97 -15.58 18.05
C SER A 849 -53.43 -14.74 16.89
N VAL A 850 -52.43 -15.28 16.18
CA VAL A 850 -51.81 -14.65 15.00
C VAL A 850 -51.59 -15.71 13.92
N PRO A 851 -51.73 -15.38 12.64
CA PRO A 851 -51.36 -16.29 11.56
C PRO A 851 -49.83 -16.38 11.44
N GLU A 852 -49.32 -17.52 10.98
CA GLU A 852 -47.89 -17.83 10.96
C GLU A 852 -47.05 -16.82 10.15
N TYR A 853 -47.57 -16.32 9.01
CA TYR A 853 -46.91 -15.28 8.20
C TYR A 853 -46.77 -13.90 8.90
N ALA A 854 -47.43 -13.70 10.04
CA ALA A 854 -47.36 -12.47 10.83
C ALA A 854 -46.51 -12.61 12.09
N LEU A 855 -45.95 -13.80 12.36
CA LEU A 855 -45.17 -14.09 13.57
C LEU A 855 -43.95 -13.15 13.70
N ASP A 856 -43.14 -13.03 12.65
CA ASP A 856 -41.93 -12.21 12.67
C ASP A 856 -42.21 -10.74 13.02
N ASN A 857 -43.28 -10.18 12.44
CA ASN A 857 -43.71 -8.80 12.68
C ASN A 857 -44.15 -8.59 14.15
N VAL A 858 -44.85 -9.55 14.76
CA VAL A 858 -45.28 -9.41 16.17
C VAL A 858 -44.13 -9.70 17.15
N LEU A 859 -43.20 -10.60 16.80
CA LEU A 859 -41.96 -10.80 17.57
C LEU A 859 -41.05 -9.57 17.50
N GLN A 860 -40.91 -8.94 16.33
CA GLN A 860 -40.24 -7.65 16.18
C GLN A 860 -40.92 -6.55 17.00
N THR A 861 -42.26 -6.47 16.98
CA THR A 861 -43.03 -5.54 17.83
C THR A 861 -42.81 -5.76 19.34
N VAL A 862 -42.41 -6.97 19.76
CA VAL A 862 -41.99 -7.24 21.14
C VAL A 862 -40.53 -6.85 21.37
N ALA A 863 -39.61 -7.21 20.47
CA ALA A 863 -38.20 -6.82 20.55
C ALA A 863 -38.02 -5.28 20.56
N GLU A 864 -38.84 -4.55 19.81
CA GLU A 864 -38.85 -3.09 19.73
C GLU A 864 -39.57 -2.39 20.90
N TYR A 865 -39.93 -3.11 21.97
CA TYR A 865 -40.63 -2.50 23.10
C TYR A 865 -39.72 -1.56 23.90
N LYS A 866 -39.92 -0.24 23.76
CA LYS A 866 -39.25 0.79 24.58
C LYS A 866 -39.64 0.62 26.06
N PHE A 867 -38.66 0.41 26.93
CA PHE A 867 -38.83 0.39 28.38
C PHE A 867 -38.57 1.77 29.00
N GLU A 868 -39.38 2.17 30.00
CA GLU A 868 -39.08 3.36 30.82
C GLU A 868 -38.39 2.92 32.12
N LEU A 869 -37.08 3.18 32.19
CA LEU A 869 -36.19 2.70 33.27
C LEU A 869 -36.63 3.16 34.67
N GLN A 870 -37.41 4.25 34.78
CA GLN A 870 -37.88 4.83 36.05
C GLN A 870 -39.09 4.14 36.68
N THR A 871 -39.97 3.59 35.85
CA THR A 871 -41.25 3.01 36.28
C THR A 871 -41.26 1.49 36.22
N GLY A 872 -40.59 0.91 35.23
CA GLY A 872 -40.70 -0.52 34.93
C GLY A 872 -42.12 -0.95 34.48
N PRO A 873 -42.39 -2.26 34.45
CA PRO A 873 -41.42 -3.35 34.56
C PRO A 873 -40.39 -3.30 33.42
N LEU A 874 -39.16 -3.77 33.67
CA LEU A 874 -38.08 -3.77 32.67
C LEU A 874 -37.96 -5.12 31.93
N TYR A 875 -39.07 -5.84 31.91
CA TYR A 875 -39.31 -7.10 31.22
C TYR A 875 -40.74 -7.12 30.65
N ARG A 876 -41.01 -7.97 29.67
CA ARG A 876 -42.34 -8.13 29.05
C ARG A 876 -42.50 -9.53 28.46
N PHE A 877 -43.64 -10.18 28.74
CA PHE A 877 -43.99 -11.50 28.21
C PHE A 877 -45.20 -11.41 27.29
N ARG A 878 -45.19 -12.02 26.10
CA ARG A 878 -46.36 -12.10 25.21
C ARG A 878 -46.50 -13.50 24.64
N LEU A 879 -47.72 -14.02 24.64
CA LEU A 879 -48.01 -15.37 24.16
C LEU A 879 -48.76 -15.28 22.82
N TYR A 880 -48.18 -15.88 21.79
CA TYR A 880 -48.77 -15.95 20.45
C TYR A 880 -49.28 -17.36 20.18
N ARG A 881 -50.49 -17.49 19.62
CA ARG A 881 -51.10 -18.78 19.27
C ARG A 881 -51.31 -18.92 17.77
N LEU A 882 -50.55 -19.82 17.16
CA LEU A 882 -50.55 -20.15 15.73
C LEU A 882 -51.63 -21.20 15.40
N SER A 883 -51.82 -22.19 16.27
CA SER A 883 -52.88 -23.21 16.16
C SER A 883 -53.35 -23.66 17.55
N ALA A 884 -54.28 -24.62 17.63
CA ALA A 884 -54.68 -25.21 18.91
C ALA A 884 -53.50 -25.85 19.68
N GLU A 885 -52.49 -26.32 18.95
CA GLU A 885 -51.33 -27.06 19.49
C GLU A 885 -49.99 -26.36 19.17
N ARG A 886 -49.97 -25.12 18.67
CA ARG A 886 -48.73 -24.36 18.41
C ARG A 886 -48.80 -22.95 18.97
N HIS A 887 -47.88 -22.67 19.87
CA HIS A 887 -47.77 -21.42 20.61
C HIS A 887 -46.32 -20.92 20.58
N VAL A 888 -46.12 -19.61 20.68
CA VAL A 888 -44.79 -19.00 20.83
C VAL A 888 -44.84 -18.06 22.03
N LEU A 889 -44.00 -18.29 23.04
CA LEU A 889 -43.78 -17.35 24.13
C LEU A 889 -42.65 -16.40 23.73
N ALA A 890 -42.98 -15.13 23.53
CA ALA A 890 -42.02 -14.05 23.36
C ALA A 890 -41.71 -13.44 24.74
N PHE A 891 -40.44 -13.25 25.03
CA PHE A 891 -39.94 -12.58 26.23
C PHE A 891 -38.90 -11.54 25.82
N VAL A 892 -38.94 -10.36 26.43
CA VAL A 892 -37.91 -9.33 26.24
C VAL A 892 -37.63 -8.66 27.57
N ALA A 893 -36.36 -8.35 27.83
CA ALA A 893 -35.93 -7.58 29.00
C ALA A 893 -34.86 -6.56 28.61
N HIS A 894 -34.76 -5.47 29.37
CA HIS A 894 -33.70 -4.48 29.17
C HIS A 894 -32.39 -4.96 29.84
N HIS A 895 -31.25 -4.88 29.15
CA HIS A 895 -29.93 -5.39 29.58
C HIS A 895 -29.38 -4.77 30.91
N ILE A 896 -30.09 -3.82 31.51
CA ILE A 896 -29.71 -3.14 32.75
C ILE A 896 -30.07 -3.94 34.03
N ILE A 897 -30.87 -5.01 33.92
CA ILE A 897 -31.32 -5.89 35.02
C ILE A 897 -30.77 -7.32 34.94
#